data_AF-A0AAU9TBY4-F1
#
_entry.id   AF-A0AAU9TBY4-F1
#
_cell.length_a   1.000
_cell.length_b   1.000
_cell.length_c   1.000
_cell.angle_alpha   90.00
_cell.angle_beta   90.00
_cell.angle_gamma   90.00
#
_symmetry.space_group_name_H-M   'P 1'
#
loop_
_entity.id
_entity.type
_entity.pdbx_description
1 polymer ?
#
loop_
_entity_poly.entity_id
_entity_poly.type
_entity_poly.pdbx_seq_one_letter_code
_entity_poly.pdbx_strand_id
1 'polypeptide(L)'
;MVLMFYLLYINTNCSFIAKELVDYMADYLENIRDHRVYPGVQPGYLHRRLPTEAPQLPEKWDDIFKDVENHIIPGLVHWQSPHMHAYFPALTSYPSIMGEMLSSALNCLCFTWASSPAGTELETIAMNWLGKILGLPDCFLNEKNDSQGGGVIQTTASEATLVSLLAARTRALMELSKLNPDLQSSELLGHLICYCSDQAHSSVEKAGLIALVRMRYIESDDNQCMRGAKLEEAILADKAKGLVPFWVCATLGTTGSVAFDNLREIGEVCEKHSAWLHVDAAYAGSAFVCPEYRHWLDGVELADSFAFNPSKWLMVNFDCTGMWIKDSTALHRTFNVNPIYLRHENSGKAIDYMHWQIPLSRRFRALKLWFVLRNYGVVGLQKHIRESVRLAQKFEALVLADQRFEVPQPRNLGMVVFRLKGDNTLTECLLKRLNARGHIHAVPACFKGVYVIRFTVTSQRTTNQDILDDWNEIKTVASEILMDMFGSENGNIVIHKKPRISLKETRELNATFGTSLLLANSPMSPKIVNGTHAAICDYEQVLSSCAQTFAQLKMEPKDSPEMRRRIRGMRMCGKKFSLDSYMDMVQGLMVEQSLPQCSEEEREDTSNESSDPGDRSSISSSPVTSSTTIKQDTNIDSLPPNQLLVPSTPSRQFRSKSFDVSLPDLKLDEATVSIDMKNNEIIITPTGSKKIDDQVRFNAVEGKLNIGDRISQAFESFQGSLLERNEASDKIADKNDEPNSKLTIKGPGSYIKKLIQQFSEGPFEAEETKSEVEKAVTTQTMKDRADAICKKCFHYKGRINK
;
A
#
# COMPACT_ATOMS: atom_id res chain seq x y z
N MET A 1 -12.22 43.78 -16.97
CA MET A 1 -11.77 43.02 -18.15
C MET A 1 -10.45 42.30 -17.92
N VAL A 2 -9.29 42.97 -17.76
CA VAL A 2 -7.96 42.30 -17.69
C VAL A 2 -7.92 41.11 -16.71
N LEU A 3 -8.36 41.29 -15.45
CA LEU A 3 -8.42 40.21 -14.46
C LEU A 3 -9.29 39.01 -14.90
N MET A 4 -10.37 39.27 -15.64
CA MET A 4 -11.28 38.24 -16.16
C MET A 4 -10.67 37.51 -17.36
N PHE A 5 -9.92 38.20 -18.22
CA PHE A 5 -9.12 37.56 -19.27
C PHE A 5 -7.99 36.71 -18.67
N TYR A 6 -7.34 37.17 -17.60
CA TYR A 6 -6.31 36.41 -16.89
C TYR A 6 -6.89 35.13 -16.26
N LEU A 7 -8.04 35.23 -15.59
CA LEU A 7 -8.77 34.07 -15.06
C LEU A 7 -9.26 33.12 -16.16
N LEU A 8 -9.72 33.61 -17.31
CA LEU A 8 -10.09 32.77 -18.46
C LEU A 8 -8.87 32.05 -19.04
N TYR A 9 -7.74 32.75 -19.21
CA TYR A 9 -6.48 32.19 -19.71
C TYR A 9 -5.94 31.06 -18.82
N ILE A 10 -5.98 31.25 -17.49
CA ILE A 10 -5.65 30.21 -16.50
C ILE A 10 -6.57 28.99 -16.66
N ASN A 11 -7.89 29.19 -16.82
CA ASN A 11 -8.84 28.09 -17.00
C ASN A 11 -8.63 27.32 -18.32
N THR A 12 -8.29 27.98 -19.42
CA THR A 12 -7.98 27.29 -20.68
C THR A 12 -6.69 26.48 -20.61
N ASN A 13 -5.63 27.01 -20.00
CA ASN A 13 -4.36 26.28 -19.85
C ASN A 13 -4.50 25.08 -18.89
N CYS A 14 -5.30 25.20 -17.83
CA CYS A 14 -5.53 24.12 -16.87
C CYS A 14 -6.05 22.83 -17.53
N SER A 15 -6.91 22.93 -18.55
CA SER A 15 -7.44 21.78 -19.31
C SER A 15 -6.42 21.11 -20.24
N PHE A 16 -5.35 21.82 -20.62
CA PHE A 16 -4.22 21.25 -21.36
C PHE A 16 -3.24 20.57 -20.40
N ILE A 17 -2.80 21.30 -19.37
CA ILE A 17 -1.91 20.82 -18.30
C ILE A 17 -2.45 19.54 -17.63
N ALA A 18 -3.76 19.47 -17.38
CA ALA A 18 -4.37 18.29 -16.77
C ALA A 18 -4.37 17.04 -17.68
N LYS A 19 -4.21 17.19 -19.00
CA LYS A 19 -4.06 16.06 -19.94
C LYS A 19 -2.60 15.63 -20.02
N GLU A 20 -1.70 16.59 -20.23
CA GLU A 20 -0.25 16.38 -20.20
C GLU A 20 0.19 15.63 -18.93
N LEU A 21 -0.36 15.99 -17.75
CA LEU A 21 -0.14 15.26 -16.50
C LEU A 21 -0.73 13.84 -16.48
N VAL A 22 -1.85 13.59 -17.15
CA VAL A 22 -2.48 12.24 -17.22
C VAL A 22 -1.68 11.34 -18.15
N ASP A 23 -1.28 11.86 -19.31
CA ASP A 23 -0.45 11.15 -20.29
C ASP A 23 0.91 10.81 -19.65
N TYR A 24 1.57 11.80 -19.02
CA TYR A 24 2.80 11.59 -18.23
C TYR A 24 2.64 10.55 -17.11
N MET A 25 1.53 10.58 -16.35
CA MET A 25 1.27 9.58 -15.31
C MET A 25 1.05 8.17 -15.88
N ALA A 26 0.59 8.03 -17.12
CA ALA A 26 0.50 6.74 -17.80
C ALA A 26 1.91 6.27 -18.22
N ASP A 27 2.66 7.10 -18.95
CA ASP A 27 4.02 6.83 -19.42
C ASP A 27 4.96 6.46 -18.26
N TYR A 28 4.95 7.23 -17.18
CA TYR A 28 5.75 6.98 -15.99
C TYR A 28 5.44 5.61 -15.37
N LEU A 29 4.17 5.20 -15.30
CA LEU A 29 3.79 3.92 -14.71
C LEU A 29 4.09 2.73 -15.64
N GLU A 30 4.10 2.94 -16.96
CA GLU A 30 4.39 1.91 -17.96
C GLU A 30 5.89 1.65 -18.08
N ASN A 31 6.70 2.69 -18.13
CA ASN A 31 8.16 2.60 -18.26
C ASN A 31 8.90 2.51 -16.90
N ILE A 32 8.18 2.33 -15.79
CA ILE A 32 8.76 2.31 -14.42
C ILE A 32 9.78 1.18 -14.13
N ARG A 33 9.96 0.24 -15.07
CA ARG A 33 11.03 -0.77 -15.01
C ARG A 33 12.41 -0.18 -15.31
N ASP A 34 12.46 0.82 -16.20
CA ASP A 34 13.71 1.42 -16.67
C ASP A 34 14.30 2.40 -15.63
N HIS A 35 13.47 2.82 -14.67
CA HIS A 35 13.89 3.65 -13.54
C HIS A 35 14.60 2.83 -12.44
N ARG A 36 15.78 3.31 -12.03
CA ARG A 36 16.55 2.79 -10.89
C ARG A 36 15.73 2.91 -9.59
N VAL A 37 15.21 1.79 -9.09
CA VAL A 37 14.21 1.74 -7.99
C VAL A 37 14.67 2.37 -6.68
N TYR A 38 15.95 2.23 -6.31
CA TYR A 38 16.52 2.89 -5.12
C TYR A 38 17.49 4.03 -5.52
N PRO A 39 17.21 5.29 -5.20
CA PRO A 39 17.88 6.44 -5.80
C PRO A 39 19.34 6.58 -5.36
N GLY A 40 20.20 7.02 -6.27
CA GLY A 40 21.65 7.20 -6.03
C GLY A 40 22.02 8.50 -5.31
N VAL A 41 21.15 9.02 -4.44
CA VAL A 41 21.29 10.34 -3.81
C VAL A 41 21.70 10.27 -2.34
N GLN A 42 22.32 11.33 -1.85
CA GLN A 42 22.67 11.50 -0.43
C GLN A 42 21.70 12.45 0.28
N PRO A 43 21.57 12.38 1.63
CA PRO A 43 20.80 13.34 2.41
C PRO A 43 21.15 14.79 2.04
N GLY A 44 20.13 15.64 1.91
CA GLY A 44 20.30 17.05 1.53
C GLY A 44 20.72 17.30 0.06
N TYR A 45 20.59 16.34 -0.85
CA TYR A 45 20.85 16.59 -2.28
C TYR A 45 19.95 17.70 -2.87
N LEU A 46 18.67 17.74 -2.49
CA LEU A 46 17.67 18.62 -3.09
C LEU A 46 17.85 20.10 -2.68
N HIS A 47 18.34 20.37 -1.47
CA HIS A 47 18.72 21.73 -1.01
C HIS A 47 19.86 22.35 -1.83
N ARG A 48 20.57 21.57 -2.65
CA ARG A 48 21.61 22.04 -3.58
C ARG A 48 21.12 22.12 -5.04
N ARG A 49 19.81 21.99 -5.26
CA ARG A 49 19.15 22.04 -6.58
C ARG A 49 18.03 23.07 -6.62
N LEU A 50 17.26 23.21 -5.54
CA LEU A 50 16.17 24.19 -5.44
C LEU A 50 16.64 25.53 -4.84
N PRO A 51 15.93 26.65 -5.12
CA PRO A 51 16.13 27.93 -4.43
C PRO A 51 16.00 27.83 -2.91
N THR A 52 16.64 28.76 -2.19
CA THR A 52 16.55 28.87 -0.72
C THR A 52 15.27 29.52 -0.21
N GLU A 53 14.54 30.23 -1.09
CA GLU A 53 13.32 30.97 -0.78
C GLU A 53 12.25 30.68 -1.84
N ALA A 54 10.98 30.91 -1.49
CA ALA A 54 9.86 30.78 -2.42
C ALA A 54 9.85 31.92 -3.45
N PRO A 55 9.40 31.68 -4.70
CA PRO A 55 9.39 32.70 -5.74
C PRO A 55 8.37 33.82 -5.43
N GLN A 56 8.80 35.07 -5.60
CA GLN A 56 7.98 36.28 -5.36
C GLN A 56 6.94 36.54 -6.47
N LEU A 57 7.09 35.87 -7.61
CA LEU A 57 6.23 35.96 -8.79
C LEU A 57 5.91 34.54 -9.29
N PRO A 58 4.77 34.30 -9.95
CA PRO A 58 4.44 32.98 -10.47
C PRO A 58 5.42 32.54 -11.57
N GLU A 59 5.97 31.35 -11.42
CA GLU A 59 6.80 30.68 -12.43
C GLU A 59 5.92 30.02 -13.50
N LYS A 60 6.51 29.63 -14.64
CA LYS A 60 5.76 28.94 -15.69
C LYS A 60 5.54 27.48 -15.33
N TRP A 61 4.45 26.91 -15.84
CA TRP A 61 4.19 25.48 -15.69
C TRP A 61 5.31 24.62 -16.27
N ASP A 62 5.79 24.95 -17.47
CA ASP A 62 6.84 24.24 -18.19
C ASP A 62 8.14 24.14 -17.36
N ASP A 63 8.49 25.22 -16.65
CA ASP A 63 9.68 25.29 -15.80
C ASP A 63 9.47 24.44 -14.52
N ILE A 64 8.31 24.54 -13.86
CA ILE A 64 7.93 23.73 -12.69
C ILE A 64 7.92 22.22 -13.01
N PHE A 65 7.32 21.84 -14.14
CA PHE A 65 7.18 20.45 -14.56
C PHE A 65 8.53 19.85 -14.98
N LYS A 66 9.38 20.63 -15.65
CA LYS A 66 10.76 20.28 -15.95
C LYS A 66 11.61 20.05 -14.68
N ASP A 67 11.33 20.74 -13.59
CA ASP A 67 12.02 20.51 -12.31
C ASP A 67 11.53 19.23 -11.59
N VAL A 68 10.31 18.75 -11.86
CA VAL A 68 9.88 17.41 -11.43
C VAL A 68 10.83 16.36 -12.02
N GLU A 69 11.04 16.39 -13.33
CA GLU A 69 11.98 15.49 -14.02
C GLU A 69 13.44 15.67 -13.58
N ASN A 70 13.94 16.91 -13.54
CA ASN A 70 15.36 17.13 -13.27
C ASN A 70 15.74 16.94 -11.79
N HIS A 71 14.82 17.18 -10.85
CA HIS A 71 15.15 17.34 -9.44
C HIS A 71 14.35 16.44 -8.48
N ILE A 72 13.11 16.07 -8.82
CA ILE A 72 12.26 15.20 -7.98
C ILE A 72 12.43 13.72 -8.35
N ILE A 73 12.15 13.35 -9.61
CA ILE A 73 12.21 11.96 -10.11
C ILE A 73 13.54 11.25 -9.74
N PRO A 74 14.74 11.84 -9.90
CA PRO A 74 16.01 11.16 -9.63
C PRO A 74 16.27 10.88 -8.13
N GLY A 75 15.44 11.42 -7.23
CA GLY A 75 15.49 11.18 -5.79
C GLY A 75 14.33 10.35 -5.25
N LEU A 76 13.42 9.86 -6.10
CA LEU A 76 12.34 8.99 -5.68
C LEU A 76 12.82 7.55 -5.43
N VAL A 77 12.15 6.87 -4.49
CA VAL A 77 12.06 5.40 -4.51
C VAL A 77 10.86 5.05 -5.37
N HIS A 78 11.03 4.23 -6.41
CA HIS A 78 9.96 3.93 -7.36
C HIS A 78 9.02 2.83 -6.84
N TRP A 79 8.18 3.19 -5.86
CA TRP A 79 7.29 2.28 -5.11
C TRP A 79 6.34 1.40 -5.93
N GLN A 80 6.07 1.75 -7.20
CA GLN A 80 5.17 0.99 -8.09
C GLN A 80 5.93 0.06 -9.06
N SER A 81 7.27 0.10 -9.04
CA SER A 81 8.13 -0.73 -9.90
C SER A 81 8.05 -2.21 -9.50
N PRO A 82 8.05 -3.16 -10.46
CA PRO A 82 8.12 -4.59 -10.16
C PRO A 82 9.30 -4.97 -9.25
N HIS A 83 10.44 -4.30 -9.41
CA HIS A 83 11.70 -4.56 -8.69
C HIS A 83 11.76 -3.91 -7.29
N MET A 84 10.65 -3.33 -6.83
CA MET A 84 10.47 -2.86 -5.45
C MET A 84 10.02 -4.02 -4.57
N HIS A 85 10.88 -4.48 -3.67
CA HIS A 85 10.59 -5.59 -2.74
C HIS A 85 10.68 -5.20 -1.26
N ALA A 86 10.98 -3.94 -0.97
CA ALA A 86 11.08 -3.42 0.37
C ALA A 86 9.71 -3.28 1.06
N TYR A 87 9.72 -3.26 2.40
CA TYR A 87 8.55 -3.04 3.25
C TYR A 87 7.37 -3.98 2.90
N PHE A 88 6.17 -3.43 2.77
CA PHE A 88 5.02 -4.06 2.12
C PHE A 88 4.63 -3.22 0.90
N PRO A 89 3.80 -3.73 -0.02
CA PRO A 89 3.37 -2.95 -1.18
C PRO A 89 2.61 -1.69 -0.74
N ALA A 90 2.57 -0.68 -1.59
CA ALA A 90 1.78 0.54 -1.42
C ALA A 90 1.13 0.94 -2.76
N LEU A 91 0.28 0.06 -3.27
CA LEU A 91 -0.09 0.03 -4.69
C LEU A 91 -1.10 1.10 -5.12
N THR A 92 -0.81 1.75 -6.24
CA THR A 92 -1.74 2.62 -6.96
C THR A 92 -2.42 1.88 -8.12
N SER A 93 -3.50 2.43 -8.65
CA SER A 93 -4.15 2.01 -9.89
C SER A 93 -4.83 3.21 -10.56
N TYR A 94 -5.00 3.17 -11.89
CA TYR A 94 -5.72 4.21 -12.62
C TYR A 94 -7.12 4.56 -12.02
N PRO A 95 -8.02 3.61 -11.69
CA PRO A 95 -9.28 3.96 -11.02
C PRO A 95 -9.09 4.63 -9.65
N SER A 96 -8.03 4.30 -8.88
CA SER A 96 -7.73 5.00 -7.62
C SER A 96 -7.19 6.41 -7.85
N ILE A 97 -6.35 6.61 -8.87
CA ILE A 97 -5.81 7.92 -9.25
C ILE A 97 -6.96 8.83 -9.68
N MET A 98 -7.82 8.36 -10.59
CA MET A 98 -8.98 9.12 -11.06
C MET A 98 -9.99 9.42 -9.94
N GLY A 99 -10.20 8.49 -9.01
CA GLY A 99 -11.03 8.71 -7.82
C GLY A 99 -10.43 9.73 -6.84
N GLU A 100 -9.11 9.78 -6.70
CA GLU A 100 -8.41 10.79 -5.87
C GLU A 100 -8.39 12.16 -6.56
N MET A 101 -8.17 12.22 -7.88
CA MET A 101 -8.29 13.46 -8.68
C MET A 101 -9.69 14.06 -8.54
N LEU A 102 -10.74 13.25 -8.65
CA LEU A 102 -12.12 13.72 -8.46
C LEU A 102 -12.40 14.10 -7.00
N SER A 103 -11.88 13.37 -6.01
CA SER A 103 -11.96 13.76 -4.59
C SER A 103 -11.28 15.11 -4.33
N SER A 104 -10.15 15.38 -4.98
CA SER A 104 -9.39 16.63 -4.85
C SER A 104 -10.11 17.79 -5.53
N ALA A 105 -10.72 17.56 -6.71
CA ALA A 105 -11.51 18.56 -7.41
C ALA A 105 -12.82 18.93 -6.69
N LEU A 106 -13.48 17.94 -6.04
CA LEU A 106 -14.66 18.18 -5.21
C LEU A 106 -14.33 18.84 -3.87
N ASN A 107 -13.11 18.61 -3.34
CA ASN A 107 -12.56 19.15 -2.09
C ASN A 107 -13.53 19.18 -0.89
N CYS A 108 -14.44 18.21 -0.81
CA CYS A 108 -15.45 18.15 0.22
C CYS A 108 -14.83 17.69 1.55
N LEU A 109 -15.18 18.40 2.63
CA LEU A 109 -14.92 17.97 4.00
C LEU A 109 -16.16 17.22 4.53
N CYS A 110 -15.95 16.01 5.02
CA CYS A 110 -17.01 15.03 5.30
C CYS A 110 -17.03 14.63 6.79
N PHE A 111 -16.92 15.62 7.70
CA PHE A 111 -16.73 15.42 9.14
C PHE A 111 -18.04 15.14 9.91
N THR A 112 -19.11 15.86 9.57
CA THR A 112 -20.50 15.50 9.88
C THR A 112 -21.24 15.06 8.63
N TRP A 113 -22.34 14.33 8.78
CA TRP A 113 -23.25 14.02 7.68
C TRP A 113 -23.68 15.29 6.94
N ALA A 114 -24.03 16.36 7.68
CA ALA A 114 -24.47 17.62 7.08
C ALA A 114 -23.35 18.39 6.34
N SER A 115 -22.07 18.17 6.67
CA SER A 115 -20.96 18.81 5.95
C SER A 115 -20.79 18.29 4.52
N SER A 116 -21.09 17.01 4.27
CA SER A 116 -21.15 16.41 2.94
C SER A 116 -21.85 15.04 3.03
N PRO A 117 -23.17 14.95 2.77
CA PRO A 117 -23.92 13.70 2.94
C PRO A 117 -23.35 12.56 2.09
N ALA A 118 -23.10 12.80 0.80
CA ALA A 118 -22.52 11.81 -0.11
C ALA A 118 -21.14 11.29 0.36
N GLY A 119 -20.36 12.14 1.06
CA GLY A 119 -19.09 11.74 1.66
C GLY A 119 -19.22 10.74 2.80
N THR A 120 -20.29 10.87 3.61
CA THR A 120 -20.62 9.94 4.69
C THR A 120 -21.28 8.67 4.15
N GLU A 121 -22.34 8.82 3.34
CA GLU A 121 -23.15 7.70 2.85
C GLU A 121 -22.33 6.74 1.97
N LEU A 122 -21.50 7.25 1.05
CA LEU A 122 -20.68 6.40 0.20
C LEU A 122 -19.58 5.67 0.99
N GLU A 123 -19.09 6.26 2.08
CA GLU A 123 -18.14 5.58 2.97
C GLU A 123 -18.81 4.44 3.73
N THR A 124 -19.99 4.68 4.29
CA THR A 124 -20.82 3.65 4.93
C THR A 124 -21.05 2.48 3.98
N ILE A 125 -21.46 2.74 2.72
CA ILE A 125 -21.69 1.73 1.69
C ILE A 125 -20.38 1.00 1.33
N ALA A 126 -19.29 1.72 1.05
CA ALA A 126 -18.02 1.12 0.64
C ALA A 126 -17.38 0.26 1.75
N MET A 127 -17.51 0.67 3.02
CA MET A 127 -17.02 -0.08 4.17
C MET A 127 -17.89 -1.31 4.47
N ASN A 128 -19.20 -1.26 4.21
CA ASN A 128 -20.07 -2.43 4.28
C ASN A 128 -19.75 -3.45 3.17
N TRP A 129 -19.57 -2.98 1.93
CA TRP A 129 -19.13 -3.82 0.81
C TRP A 129 -17.79 -4.47 1.12
N LEU A 130 -16.81 -3.70 1.58
CA LEU A 130 -15.47 -4.21 1.88
C LEU A 130 -15.49 -5.20 3.05
N GLY A 131 -16.24 -4.94 4.13
CA GLY A 131 -16.42 -5.89 5.23
C GLY A 131 -16.99 -7.24 4.77
N LYS A 132 -18.03 -7.22 3.92
CA LYS A 132 -18.60 -8.42 3.28
C LYS A 132 -17.58 -9.15 2.38
N ILE A 133 -16.78 -8.41 1.61
CA ILE A 133 -15.76 -8.96 0.71
C ILE A 133 -14.62 -9.64 1.50
N LEU A 134 -14.27 -9.13 2.68
CA LEU A 134 -13.32 -9.77 3.61
C LEU A 134 -13.91 -11.00 4.32
N GLY A 135 -15.24 -11.04 4.49
CA GLY A 135 -15.92 -12.03 5.33
C GLY A 135 -15.93 -11.66 6.81
N LEU A 136 -15.93 -10.35 7.15
CA LEU A 136 -16.08 -9.90 8.54
C LEU A 136 -17.50 -10.20 9.07
N PRO A 137 -17.66 -10.51 10.37
CA PRO A 137 -18.95 -10.67 11.03
C PRO A 137 -19.91 -9.47 10.87
N ASP A 138 -21.20 -9.77 10.85
CA ASP A 138 -22.28 -8.77 10.70
C ASP A 138 -22.23 -7.62 11.72
N CYS A 139 -21.73 -7.87 12.93
CA CYS A 139 -21.59 -6.85 13.99
C CYS A 139 -20.55 -5.76 13.69
N PHE A 140 -19.82 -5.87 12.58
CA PHE A 140 -18.97 -4.81 12.05
C PHE A 140 -19.65 -3.99 10.93
N LEU A 141 -20.83 -4.39 10.45
CA LEU A 141 -21.49 -3.75 9.30
C LEU A 141 -22.52 -2.72 9.77
N ASN A 142 -22.59 -1.58 9.07
CA ASN A 142 -23.54 -0.49 9.30
C ASN A 142 -24.96 -0.77 8.71
N GLU A 143 -25.27 -1.99 8.26
CA GLU A 143 -26.52 -2.29 7.52
C GLU A 143 -27.65 -2.88 8.36
N LYS A 144 -27.35 -3.51 9.49
CA LYS A 144 -28.36 -4.19 10.32
C LYS A 144 -28.75 -3.29 11.49
N ASN A 145 -30.05 -3.09 11.68
CA ASN A 145 -30.60 -2.23 12.74
C ASN A 145 -30.15 -2.63 14.17
N ASP A 146 -29.77 -3.89 14.37
CA ASP A 146 -29.28 -4.42 15.65
C ASP A 146 -27.74 -4.31 15.81
N SER A 147 -27.02 -3.85 14.77
CA SER A 147 -25.57 -3.66 14.79
C SER A 147 -25.21 -2.33 15.46
N GLN A 148 -24.44 -2.40 16.56
CA GLN A 148 -23.85 -1.21 17.20
C GLN A 148 -22.50 -0.83 16.59
N GLY A 149 -21.92 -1.69 15.76
CA GLY A 149 -20.63 -1.51 15.13
C GLY A 149 -20.71 -0.81 13.77
N GLY A 150 -19.58 -0.79 13.07
CA GLY A 150 -19.47 -0.15 11.76
C GLY A 150 -18.03 -0.05 11.26
N GLY A 151 -17.88 0.41 10.02
CA GLY A 151 -16.58 0.70 9.40
C GLY A 151 -16.37 2.19 9.08
N VAL A 152 -15.13 2.66 9.21
CA VAL A 152 -14.64 4.02 8.92
C VAL A 152 -13.26 3.98 8.23
N ILE A 153 -12.98 4.93 7.33
CA ILE A 153 -11.69 5.04 6.63
C ILE A 153 -10.77 6.04 7.36
N GLN A 154 -9.75 5.48 8.03
CA GLN A 154 -8.61 6.20 8.62
C GLN A 154 -7.50 6.46 7.58
N THR A 155 -6.50 7.28 7.90
CA THR A 155 -5.31 7.45 7.02
C THR A 155 -4.43 6.20 7.13
N THR A 156 -4.07 5.80 8.35
CA THR A 156 -3.10 4.71 8.61
C THR A 156 -3.59 3.64 9.59
N ALA A 157 -3.07 2.42 9.48
CA ALA A 157 -3.21 1.39 10.53
C ALA A 157 -2.71 1.89 11.89
N SER A 158 -1.66 2.72 11.92
CA SER A 158 -1.14 3.34 13.15
C SER A 158 -2.20 4.19 13.86
N GLU A 159 -2.99 4.97 13.12
CA GLU A 159 -4.16 5.68 13.66
C GLU A 159 -5.24 4.70 14.10
N ALA A 160 -5.58 3.67 13.31
CA ALA A 160 -6.61 2.71 13.68
C ALA A 160 -6.27 1.95 14.99
N THR A 161 -5.01 1.53 15.14
CA THR A 161 -4.47 0.96 16.38
C THR A 161 -4.63 1.94 17.54
N LEU A 162 -4.16 3.19 17.39
CA LEU A 162 -4.26 4.22 18.43
C LEU A 162 -5.71 4.57 18.79
N VAL A 163 -6.61 4.71 17.81
CA VAL A 163 -8.04 4.95 18.00
C VAL A 163 -8.68 3.81 18.81
N SER A 164 -8.35 2.55 18.50
CA SER A 164 -8.85 1.40 19.28
C SER A 164 -8.31 1.36 20.72
N LEU A 165 -7.02 1.66 20.90
CA LEU A 165 -6.37 1.67 22.20
C LEU A 165 -6.92 2.81 23.06
N LEU A 166 -7.13 3.99 22.50
CA LEU A 166 -7.77 5.13 23.17
C LEU A 166 -9.22 4.79 23.56
N ALA A 167 -9.99 4.13 22.69
CA ALA A 167 -11.35 3.69 23.00
C ALA A 167 -11.41 2.67 24.15
N ALA A 168 -10.52 1.68 24.13
CA ALA A 168 -10.38 0.71 25.21
C ALA A 168 -9.91 1.34 26.52
N ARG A 169 -8.98 2.31 26.45
CA ARG A 169 -8.48 3.07 27.59
C ARG A 169 -9.61 3.90 28.23
N THR A 170 -10.43 4.57 27.42
CA THR A 170 -11.63 5.28 27.90
C THR A 170 -12.61 4.32 28.57
N ARG A 171 -12.92 3.18 27.93
CA ARG A 171 -13.77 2.12 28.51
C ARG A 171 -13.26 1.69 29.89
N ALA A 172 -11.97 1.36 29.99
CA ALA A 172 -11.36 0.90 31.24
C ALA A 172 -11.33 1.98 32.33
N LEU A 173 -10.97 3.22 31.99
CA LEU A 173 -10.99 4.33 32.95
C LEU A 173 -12.40 4.61 33.48
N MET A 174 -13.43 4.60 32.61
CA MET A 174 -14.81 4.82 33.04
C MET A 174 -15.31 3.75 34.04
N GLU A 175 -14.92 2.48 33.88
CA GLU A 175 -15.27 1.43 34.85
C GLU A 175 -14.43 1.53 36.13
N LEU A 176 -13.13 1.86 36.04
CA LEU A 176 -12.28 2.05 37.21
C LEU A 176 -12.70 3.25 38.07
N SER A 177 -13.15 4.36 37.47
CA SER A 177 -13.66 5.52 38.20
C SER A 177 -14.98 5.24 38.93
N LYS A 178 -15.83 4.32 38.45
CA LYS A 178 -17.03 3.89 39.21
C LYS A 178 -16.66 3.11 40.47
N LEU A 179 -15.58 2.34 40.42
CA LEU A 179 -15.07 1.53 41.53
C LEU A 179 -14.20 2.34 42.50
N ASN A 180 -13.59 3.43 42.03
CA ASN A 180 -12.65 4.26 42.78
C ASN A 180 -12.97 5.76 42.54
N PRO A 181 -14.11 6.27 43.05
CA PRO A 181 -14.59 7.63 42.73
C PRO A 181 -13.69 8.75 43.25
N ASP A 182 -12.86 8.49 44.25
CA ASP A 182 -11.95 9.45 44.86
C ASP A 182 -10.62 9.63 44.08
N LEU A 183 -10.30 8.73 43.14
CA LEU A 183 -9.04 8.74 42.38
C LEU A 183 -9.17 9.47 41.05
N GLN A 184 -8.17 10.27 40.69
CA GLN A 184 -8.14 10.98 39.40
C GLN A 184 -7.83 10.01 38.26
N SER A 185 -8.37 10.30 37.06
CA SER A 185 -8.15 9.47 35.86
C SER A 185 -6.67 9.32 35.49
N SER A 186 -5.81 10.27 35.87
CA SER A 186 -4.36 10.21 35.71
C SER A 186 -3.68 9.20 36.63
N GLU A 187 -4.23 8.95 37.82
CA GLU A 187 -3.76 7.92 38.76
C GLU A 187 -4.21 6.53 38.28
N LEU A 188 -5.49 6.41 37.91
CA LEU A 188 -6.08 5.19 37.36
C LEU A 188 -5.38 4.73 36.07
N LEU A 189 -4.96 5.67 35.21
CA LEU A 189 -4.14 5.41 34.03
C LEU A 189 -2.83 4.68 34.38
N GLY A 190 -2.24 4.98 35.54
CA GLY A 190 -1.02 4.34 36.03
C GLY A 190 -1.15 2.84 36.29
N HIS A 191 -2.38 2.33 36.47
CA HIS A 191 -2.66 0.89 36.66
C HIS A 191 -2.89 0.14 35.33
N LEU A 192 -3.18 0.84 34.23
CA LEU A 192 -3.53 0.22 32.97
C LEU A 192 -2.32 -0.45 32.30
N ILE A 193 -2.53 -1.65 31.76
CA ILE A 193 -1.54 -2.39 30.95
C ILE A 193 -2.18 -3.05 29.73
N CYS A 194 -1.49 -2.95 28.60
CA CYS A 194 -1.88 -3.51 27.31
C CYS A 194 -0.79 -4.42 26.73
N TYR A 195 -1.16 -5.26 25.76
CA TYR A 195 -0.34 -6.38 25.29
C TYR A 195 -0.27 -6.47 23.76
N CYS A 196 0.81 -7.03 23.25
CA CYS A 196 0.96 -7.41 21.84
C CYS A 196 2.03 -8.49 21.65
N SER A 197 2.06 -9.10 20.47
CA SER A 197 3.15 -10.00 20.03
C SER A 197 4.50 -9.25 20.01
N ASP A 198 5.60 -9.92 20.32
CA ASP A 198 6.96 -9.37 20.11
C ASP A 198 7.30 -9.14 18.62
N GLN A 199 6.46 -9.64 17.71
CA GLN A 199 6.49 -9.41 16.27
C GLN A 199 5.53 -8.30 15.79
N ALA A 200 4.78 -7.68 16.70
CA ALA A 200 3.83 -6.62 16.37
C ALA A 200 4.53 -5.41 15.75
N HIS A 201 3.83 -4.68 14.88
CA HIS A 201 4.39 -3.49 14.25
C HIS A 201 4.64 -2.36 15.27
N SER A 202 5.69 -1.55 15.07
CA SER A 202 6.10 -0.48 15.99
C SER A 202 5.05 0.64 16.17
N SER A 203 3.99 0.66 15.35
CA SER A 203 2.80 1.46 15.62
C SER A 203 2.10 1.11 16.93
N VAL A 204 2.18 -0.16 17.38
CA VAL A 204 1.56 -0.61 18.65
C VAL A 204 2.32 -0.02 19.85
N GLU A 205 3.65 -0.12 19.84
CA GLU A 205 4.51 0.57 20.83
C GLU A 205 4.27 2.08 20.82
N LYS A 206 4.27 2.69 19.63
CA LYS A 206 4.04 4.14 19.48
C LYS A 206 2.65 4.58 19.94
N ALA A 207 1.62 3.74 19.76
CA ALA A 207 0.28 3.99 20.29
C ALA A 207 0.27 3.94 21.82
N GLY A 208 0.97 2.97 22.42
CA GLY A 208 1.17 2.89 23.88
C GLY A 208 1.88 4.13 24.44
N LEU A 209 2.95 4.58 23.78
CA LEU A 209 3.68 5.82 24.12
C LEU A 209 2.79 7.07 24.03
N ILE A 210 2.04 7.24 22.95
CA ILE A 210 1.14 8.40 22.75
C ILE A 210 -0.01 8.39 23.78
N ALA A 211 -0.55 7.20 24.10
CA ALA A 211 -1.64 7.07 25.06
C ALA A 211 -1.21 7.00 26.53
N LEU A 212 0.11 7.05 26.81
CA LEU A 212 0.73 6.98 28.14
C LEU A 212 0.30 5.73 28.95
N VAL A 213 0.25 4.56 28.30
CA VAL A 213 -0.09 3.27 28.93
C VAL A 213 1.11 2.32 28.96
N ARG A 214 1.12 1.40 29.94
CA ARG A 214 2.16 0.35 30.02
C ARG A 214 1.91 -0.69 28.92
N MET A 215 2.94 -1.04 28.15
CA MET A 215 2.90 -2.10 27.14
C MET A 215 3.68 -3.33 27.62
N ARG A 216 3.20 -4.54 27.35
CA ARG A 216 3.97 -5.79 27.42
C ARG A 216 3.95 -6.52 26.09
N TYR A 217 5.15 -6.84 25.61
CA TYR A 217 5.35 -7.82 24.53
C TYR A 217 5.19 -9.24 25.08
N ILE A 218 4.50 -10.08 24.33
CA ILE A 218 4.38 -11.52 24.54
C ILE A 218 5.34 -12.21 23.58
N GLU A 219 6.20 -13.09 24.11
CA GLU A 219 7.12 -13.89 23.31
C GLU A 219 6.35 -14.79 22.35
N SER A 220 6.73 -14.76 21.07
CA SER A 220 6.11 -15.57 20.02
C SER A 220 6.76 -16.96 19.88
N ASP A 221 5.99 -17.93 19.38
CA ASP A 221 6.50 -19.28 19.11
C ASP A 221 7.47 -19.30 17.91
N ASP A 222 8.00 -20.47 17.54
CA ASP A 222 9.00 -20.58 16.48
C ASP A 222 8.45 -20.36 15.05
N ASN A 223 7.12 -20.31 14.89
CA ASN A 223 6.44 -19.79 13.69
C ASN A 223 6.15 -18.29 13.79
N GLN A 224 6.67 -17.63 14.84
CA GLN A 224 6.53 -16.21 15.12
C GLN A 224 5.07 -15.78 15.37
N CYS A 225 4.29 -16.69 15.96
CA CYS A 225 2.89 -16.55 16.35
C CYS A 225 2.74 -16.28 17.86
N MET A 226 1.96 -15.27 18.28
CA MET A 226 1.50 -15.10 19.66
C MET A 226 0.38 -16.11 19.99
N ARG A 227 0.45 -16.71 21.19
CA ARG A 227 -0.41 -17.82 21.63
C ARG A 227 -1.17 -17.47 22.91
N GLY A 228 -2.41 -17.93 23.02
CA GLY A 228 -3.31 -17.55 24.12
C GLY A 228 -2.76 -17.90 25.49
N ALA A 229 -2.14 -19.08 25.64
CA ALA A 229 -1.56 -19.52 26.92
C ALA A 229 -0.47 -18.57 27.45
N LYS A 230 0.37 -17.99 26.57
CA LYS A 230 1.41 -17.03 26.95
C LYS A 230 0.85 -15.63 27.25
N LEU A 231 -0.24 -15.25 26.58
CA LEU A 231 -1.01 -14.04 26.89
C LEU A 231 -1.70 -14.17 28.27
N GLU A 232 -2.33 -15.30 28.56
CA GLU A 232 -2.98 -15.55 29.86
C GLU A 232 -1.95 -15.58 31.01
N GLU A 233 -0.82 -16.27 30.85
CA GLU A 233 0.29 -16.26 31.82
C GLU A 233 0.72 -14.82 32.18
N ALA A 234 0.92 -13.98 31.16
CA ALA A 234 1.30 -12.59 31.33
C ALA A 234 0.22 -11.74 32.01
N ILE A 235 -1.05 -11.94 31.64
CA ILE A 235 -2.20 -11.24 32.22
C ILE A 235 -2.38 -11.60 33.70
N LEU A 236 -2.34 -12.89 34.05
CA LEU A 236 -2.45 -13.34 35.43
C LEU A 236 -1.30 -12.81 36.29
N ALA A 237 -0.06 -12.83 35.75
CA ALA A 237 1.11 -12.29 36.43
C ALA A 237 1.07 -10.76 36.64
N ASP A 238 0.25 -10.01 35.90
CA ASP A 238 0.08 -8.56 36.08
C ASP A 238 -1.15 -8.17 36.90
N LYS A 239 -2.25 -8.95 36.80
CA LYS A 239 -3.35 -8.86 37.79
C LYS A 239 -2.82 -9.12 39.21
N ALA A 240 -1.91 -10.07 39.38
CA ALA A 240 -1.21 -10.33 40.64
C ALA A 240 -0.33 -9.15 41.15
N LYS A 241 -0.03 -8.15 40.31
CA LYS A 241 0.72 -6.93 40.67
C LYS A 241 -0.19 -5.70 40.85
N GLY A 242 -1.51 -5.87 40.82
CA GLY A 242 -2.47 -4.76 40.89
C GLY A 242 -2.54 -3.90 39.62
N LEU A 243 -2.13 -4.45 38.47
CA LEU A 243 -2.33 -3.84 37.16
C LEU A 243 -3.64 -4.35 36.53
N VAL A 244 -4.19 -3.54 35.61
CA VAL A 244 -5.47 -3.77 34.95
C VAL A 244 -5.25 -4.01 33.45
N PRO A 245 -5.29 -5.27 33.01
CA PRO A 245 -5.34 -5.62 31.59
C PRO A 245 -6.56 -5.01 30.91
N PHE A 246 -6.38 -4.26 29.83
CA PHE A 246 -7.49 -3.57 29.15
C PHE A 246 -7.51 -3.67 27.63
N TRP A 247 -6.38 -3.98 26.97
CA TRP A 247 -6.29 -4.03 25.50
C TRP A 247 -5.17 -4.97 25.03
N VAL A 248 -5.40 -5.66 23.91
CA VAL A 248 -4.49 -6.59 23.26
C VAL A 248 -4.49 -6.34 21.74
N CYS A 249 -3.32 -6.27 21.12
CA CYS A 249 -3.18 -6.33 19.66
C CYS A 249 -2.83 -7.75 19.21
N ALA A 250 -3.67 -8.36 18.38
CA ALA A 250 -3.34 -9.54 17.60
C ALA A 250 -2.97 -9.12 16.17
N THR A 251 -1.88 -9.67 15.63
CA THR A 251 -1.32 -9.29 14.33
C THR A 251 -1.57 -10.39 13.30
N LEU A 252 -2.31 -10.08 12.23
CA LEU A 252 -2.48 -10.96 11.09
C LEU A 252 -1.57 -10.49 9.94
N GLY A 253 -0.44 -11.17 9.77
CA GLY A 253 0.60 -10.78 8.82
C GLY A 253 1.62 -9.80 9.41
N THR A 254 2.34 -10.25 10.46
CA THR A 254 3.43 -9.50 11.12
C THR A 254 4.44 -8.92 10.13
N THR A 255 5.00 -7.73 10.42
CA THR A 255 5.90 -7.03 9.48
C THR A 255 7.19 -7.81 9.16
N GLY A 256 7.70 -8.59 10.10
CA GLY A 256 8.92 -9.39 9.92
C GLY A 256 8.78 -10.49 8.86
N SER A 257 7.90 -11.47 9.11
CA SER A 257 7.78 -12.74 8.35
C SER A 257 6.41 -13.00 7.71
N VAL A 258 5.41 -12.12 7.91
CA VAL A 258 3.98 -12.42 7.67
C VAL A 258 3.52 -13.65 8.48
N ALA A 259 3.96 -13.77 9.73
CA ALA A 259 3.32 -14.66 10.71
C ALA A 259 1.91 -14.15 11.08
N PHE A 260 1.11 -15.02 11.69
CA PHE A 260 -0.25 -14.73 12.15
C PHE A 260 -0.36 -15.15 13.61
N ASP A 261 -0.76 -14.23 14.48
CA ASP A 261 -1.08 -14.53 15.88
C ASP A 261 -2.36 -15.40 15.95
N ASN A 262 -2.47 -16.32 16.92
CA ASN A 262 -3.62 -17.24 17.00
C ASN A 262 -4.86 -16.54 17.56
N LEU A 263 -5.65 -15.96 16.65
CA LEU A 263 -6.77 -15.07 16.97
C LEU A 263 -7.86 -15.74 17.82
N ARG A 264 -8.15 -17.03 17.59
CA ARG A 264 -9.08 -17.85 18.41
C ARG A 264 -8.60 -17.95 19.85
N GLU A 265 -7.38 -18.43 20.07
CA GLU A 265 -6.77 -18.56 21.40
C GLU A 265 -6.67 -17.21 22.14
N ILE A 266 -6.38 -16.13 21.40
CA ILE A 266 -6.24 -14.78 21.96
C ILE A 266 -7.60 -14.20 22.32
N GLY A 267 -8.62 -14.35 21.47
CA GLY A 267 -9.98 -13.85 21.71
C GLY A 267 -10.63 -14.45 22.94
N GLU A 268 -10.50 -15.77 23.14
CA GLU A 268 -11.01 -16.46 24.33
C GLU A 268 -10.36 -15.92 25.63
N VAL A 269 -9.06 -15.61 25.60
CA VAL A 269 -8.35 -14.99 26.73
C VAL A 269 -8.77 -13.53 26.94
N CYS A 270 -9.00 -12.78 25.86
CA CYS A 270 -9.51 -11.40 25.93
C CYS A 270 -10.90 -11.33 26.56
N GLU A 271 -11.86 -12.15 26.11
CA GLU A 271 -13.22 -12.21 26.70
C GLU A 271 -13.18 -12.62 28.17
N LYS A 272 -12.46 -13.72 28.50
CA LYS A 272 -12.24 -14.23 29.87
C LYS A 272 -11.65 -13.19 30.83
N HIS A 273 -11.01 -12.15 30.30
CA HIS A 273 -10.38 -11.11 31.10
C HIS A 273 -10.91 -9.69 30.84
N SER A 274 -11.96 -9.56 30.02
CA SER A 274 -12.61 -8.31 29.61
C SER A 274 -11.66 -7.28 28.95
N ALA A 275 -10.56 -7.76 28.36
CA ALA A 275 -9.62 -6.93 27.61
C ALA A 275 -10.13 -6.72 26.17
N TRP A 276 -9.94 -5.51 25.64
CA TRP A 276 -10.27 -5.18 24.25
C TRP A 276 -9.35 -5.93 23.29
N LEU A 277 -9.90 -6.64 22.31
CA LEU A 277 -9.13 -7.25 21.23
C LEU A 277 -9.16 -6.38 19.97
N HIS A 278 -8.00 -5.84 19.61
CA HIS A 278 -7.75 -5.20 18.32
C HIS A 278 -6.99 -6.15 17.39
N VAL A 279 -7.42 -6.24 16.14
CA VAL A 279 -6.75 -7.00 15.08
C VAL A 279 -6.08 -6.05 14.09
N ASP A 280 -4.74 -6.01 14.09
CA ASP A 280 -3.95 -5.38 13.04
C ASP A 280 -3.71 -6.41 11.92
N ALA A 281 -4.45 -6.25 10.83
CA ALA A 281 -4.28 -7.04 9.61
C ALA A 281 -3.66 -6.21 8.47
N ALA A 282 -2.94 -5.12 8.76
CA ALA A 282 -2.57 -4.06 7.80
C ALA A 282 -2.15 -4.54 6.40
N TYR A 283 -1.35 -5.60 6.29
CA TYR A 283 -1.00 -6.23 5.00
C TYR A 283 -1.92 -7.41 4.65
N ALA A 284 -2.04 -8.42 5.51
CA ALA A 284 -2.72 -9.67 5.17
C ALA A 284 -4.25 -9.52 5.00
N GLY A 285 -4.86 -8.45 5.52
CA GLY A 285 -6.28 -8.15 5.33
C GLY A 285 -6.69 -8.10 3.85
N SER A 286 -5.82 -7.59 2.97
CA SER A 286 -6.06 -7.62 1.52
C SER A 286 -6.20 -9.03 0.95
N ALA A 287 -5.65 -10.06 1.61
CA ALA A 287 -5.77 -11.44 1.17
C ALA A 287 -7.15 -12.05 1.46
N PHE A 288 -7.87 -11.57 2.48
CA PHE A 288 -9.16 -12.14 2.90
C PHE A 288 -10.30 -11.88 1.91
N VAL A 289 -10.06 -11.07 0.86
CA VAL A 289 -10.94 -11.02 -0.33
C VAL A 289 -11.03 -12.38 -1.04
N CYS A 290 -10.01 -13.23 -0.89
CA CYS A 290 -9.98 -14.62 -1.34
C CYS A 290 -10.42 -15.57 -0.19
N PRO A 291 -11.50 -16.36 -0.35
CA PRO A 291 -12.00 -17.25 0.71
C PRO A 291 -10.97 -18.22 1.29
N GLU A 292 -10.02 -18.71 0.48
CA GLU A 292 -9.00 -19.67 0.90
C GLU A 292 -8.04 -19.14 1.98
N TYR A 293 -7.85 -17.83 2.08
CA TYR A 293 -7.00 -17.20 3.10
C TYR A 293 -7.76 -16.79 4.37
N ARG A 294 -9.10 -16.91 4.39
CA ARG A 294 -9.92 -16.53 5.55
C ARG A 294 -9.79 -17.47 6.75
N HIS A 295 -9.06 -18.58 6.64
CA HIS A 295 -8.79 -19.45 7.79
C HIS A 295 -7.99 -18.75 8.90
N TRP A 296 -7.22 -17.69 8.57
CA TRP A 296 -6.57 -16.81 9.55
C TRP A 296 -7.51 -15.79 10.23
N LEU A 297 -8.81 -15.76 9.87
CA LEU A 297 -9.84 -14.97 10.57
C LEU A 297 -10.59 -15.78 11.65
N ASP A 298 -10.22 -17.03 11.93
CA ASP A 298 -10.85 -17.81 13.00
C ASP A 298 -10.66 -17.11 14.37
N GLY A 299 -11.76 -16.65 14.97
CA GLY A 299 -11.77 -15.83 16.19
C GLY A 299 -12.04 -14.33 15.96
N VAL A 300 -12.19 -13.85 14.73
CA VAL A 300 -12.45 -12.42 14.45
C VAL A 300 -13.79 -11.91 15.02
N GLU A 301 -14.75 -12.79 15.27
CA GLU A 301 -16.00 -12.46 15.96
C GLU A 301 -15.81 -12.13 17.45
N LEU A 302 -14.68 -12.52 18.04
CA LEU A 302 -14.28 -12.16 19.40
C LEU A 302 -13.57 -10.80 19.46
N ALA A 303 -13.21 -10.20 18.32
CA ALA A 303 -12.56 -8.89 18.28
C ALA A 303 -13.52 -7.73 18.57
N ASP A 304 -13.08 -6.74 19.34
CA ASP A 304 -13.76 -5.45 19.48
C ASP A 304 -13.51 -4.55 18.26
N SER A 305 -12.34 -4.67 17.59
CA SER A 305 -12.02 -3.93 16.36
C SER A 305 -11.03 -4.65 15.43
N PHE A 306 -11.15 -4.38 14.13
CA PHE A 306 -10.31 -4.93 13.06
C PHE A 306 -9.83 -3.80 12.13
N ALA A 307 -8.59 -3.81 11.68
CA ALA A 307 -8.10 -2.82 10.70
C ALA A 307 -7.18 -3.44 9.64
N PHE A 308 -7.29 -2.96 8.39
CA PHE A 308 -6.29 -3.24 7.36
C PHE A 308 -6.13 -2.10 6.34
N ASN A 309 -5.08 -2.15 5.51
CA ASN A 309 -4.82 -1.14 4.49
C ASN A 309 -5.19 -1.64 3.08
N PRO A 310 -6.32 -1.18 2.49
CA PRO A 310 -6.45 -1.13 1.04
C PRO A 310 -5.25 -0.43 0.38
N SER A 311 -4.69 0.58 1.06
CA SER A 311 -3.46 1.29 0.67
C SER A 311 -2.14 0.52 0.74
N LYS A 312 -2.16 -0.77 1.10
CA LYS A 312 -1.02 -1.66 0.85
C LYS A 312 -1.21 -2.45 -0.44
N TRP A 313 -2.09 -3.44 -0.41
CA TRP A 313 -2.12 -4.54 -1.39
C TRP A 313 -3.50 -4.73 -2.04
N LEU A 314 -4.35 -3.70 -2.01
CA LEU A 314 -5.66 -3.71 -2.70
C LEU A 314 -5.76 -2.63 -3.80
N MET A 315 -4.60 -2.12 -4.28
CA MET A 315 -4.48 -1.18 -5.39
C MET A 315 -5.20 0.18 -5.24
N VAL A 316 -5.60 0.54 -4.01
CA VAL A 316 -6.06 1.89 -3.66
C VAL A 316 -4.84 2.71 -3.25
N ASN A 317 -4.55 3.84 -3.88
CA ASN A 317 -3.39 4.66 -3.55
C ASN A 317 -3.46 5.18 -2.09
N PHE A 318 -2.30 5.42 -1.47
CA PHE A 318 -2.23 6.01 -0.13
C PHE A 318 -2.84 7.44 -0.10
N ASP A 319 -3.51 7.88 0.96
CA ASP A 319 -3.92 7.14 2.16
C ASP A 319 -5.28 6.43 1.99
N CYS A 320 -5.41 5.24 2.59
CA CYS A 320 -6.68 4.51 2.74
C CYS A 320 -6.47 3.32 3.71
N THR A 321 -7.01 3.41 4.93
CA THR A 321 -7.04 2.32 5.91
C THR A 321 -8.48 2.06 6.32
N GLY A 322 -8.98 0.84 6.12
CA GLY A 322 -10.29 0.45 6.62
C GLY A 322 -10.18 0.01 8.07
N MET A 323 -10.93 0.64 8.97
CA MET A 323 -11.08 0.24 10.37
C MET A 323 -12.55 -0.11 10.64
N TRP A 324 -12.80 -1.24 11.30
CA TRP A 324 -14.11 -1.67 11.77
C TRP A 324 -14.11 -1.81 13.29
N ILE A 325 -15.27 -1.58 13.90
CA ILE A 325 -15.49 -1.69 15.34
C ILE A 325 -16.83 -2.38 15.63
N LYS A 326 -16.90 -3.14 16.72
CA LYS A 326 -18.07 -3.95 17.14
C LYS A 326 -19.09 -3.14 17.97
N ASP A 327 -18.63 -2.07 18.63
CA ASP A 327 -19.44 -1.04 19.30
C ASP A 327 -18.87 0.34 18.98
N SER A 328 -19.54 1.08 18.09
CA SER A 328 -19.17 2.45 17.72
C SER A 328 -19.32 3.45 18.86
N THR A 329 -20.15 3.16 19.87
CA THR A 329 -20.36 4.06 21.01
C THR A 329 -19.10 4.19 21.87
N ALA A 330 -18.16 3.24 21.79
CA ALA A 330 -16.83 3.35 22.40
C ALA A 330 -15.97 4.46 21.75
N LEU A 331 -16.10 4.69 20.44
CA LEU A 331 -15.47 5.83 19.76
C LEU A 331 -16.15 7.14 20.15
N HIS A 332 -17.48 7.19 20.11
CA HIS A 332 -18.24 8.37 20.54
C HIS A 332 -17.92 8.77 21.99
N ARG A 333 -17.80 7.82 22.93
CA ARG A 333 -17.39 8.12 24.33
C ARG A 333 -15.97 8.69 24.45
N THR A 334 -15.12 8.51 23.44
CA THR A 334 -13.70 8.90 23.45
C THR A 334 -13.43 10.20 22.68
N PHE A 335 -14.15 10.45 21.58
CA PHE A 335 -13.89 11.56 20.66
C PHE A 335 -15.06 12.56 20.49
N ASN A 336 -16.17 12.39 21.24
CA ASN A 336 -17.29 13.33 21.14
C ASN A 336 -17.00 14.68 21.80
N VAL A 337 -16.84 15.71 20.95
CA VAL A 337 -17.02 17.12 21.29
C VAL A 337 -18.25 17.65 20.58
N ASN A 338 -19.11 18.38 21.30
CA ASN A 338 -20.40 18.84 20.79
C ASN A 338 -20.56 20.39 20.83
N PRO A 339 -19.68 21.16 20.17
CA PRO A 339 -19.83 22.60 20.03
C PRO A 339 -20.99 22.95 19.10
N ILE A 340 -21.64 24.09 19.33
CA ILE A 340 -22.86 24.47 18.60
C ILE A 340 -22.67 24.59 17.09
N TYR A 341 -21.49 25.00 16.63
CA TYR A 341 -21.17 25.21 15.20
C TYR A 341 -20.95 23.90 14.40
N LEU A 342 -21.00 22.72 15.04
CA LEU A 342 -20.97 21.42 14.36
C LEU A 342 -22.32 20.70 14.37
N ARG A 343 -23.36 21.27 15.02
CA ARG A 343 -24.68 20.65 15.16
C ARG A 343 -25.53 20.82 13.90
N HIS A 344 -26.35 19.82 13.62
CA HIS A 344 -27.31 19.82 12.50
C HIS A 344 -28.58 19.04 12.88
N GLU A 345 -29.63 19.16 12.08
CA GLU A 345 -30.97 18.59 12.38
C GLU A 345 -31.00 17.05 12.44
N ASN A 346 -29.97 16.40 11.89
CA ASN A 346 -29.80 14.94 11.88
C ASN A 346 -28.71 14.44 12.85
N SER A 347 -28.16 15.30 13.74
CA SER A 347 -27.22 14.89 14.78
C SER A 347 -27.82 13.78 15.65
N GLY A 348 -27.12 12.65 15.78
CA GLY A 348 -27.61 11.48 16.51
C GLY A 348 -28.66 10.62 15.77
N LYS A 349 -28.97 10.95 14.52
CA LYS A 349 -29.68 10.05 13.56
C LYS A 349 -28.75 9.55 12.46
N ALA A 350 -27.85 10.42 11.99
CA ALA A 350 -26.84 10.12 10.99
C ALA A 350 -25.46 9.85 11.64
N ILE A 351 -24.56 9.21 10.89
CA ILE A 351 -23.18 8.96 11.33
C ILE A 351 -22.34 10.22 11.12
N ASP A 352 -21.86 10.81 12.22
CA ASP A 352 -20.90 11.91 12.19
C ASP A 352 -19.48 11.37 12.42
N TYR A 353 -18.80 11.00 11.33
CA TYR A 353 -17.50 10.30 11.37
C TYR A 353 -16.38 11.07 12.10
N MET A 354 -16.52 12.37 12.38
CA MET A 354 -15.62 13.11 13.29
C MET A 354 -15.52 12.49 14.69
N HIS A 355 -16.54 11.74 15.13
CA HIS A 355 -16.53 11.02 16.41
C HIS A 355 -15.85 9.64 16.34
N TRP A 356 -15.38 9.23 15.16
CA TRP A 356 -14.79 7.92 14.88
C TRP A 356 -13.29 7.99 14.55
N GLN A 357 -12.67 9.18 14.67
CA GLN A 357 -11.28 9.45 14.33
C GLN A 357 -10.70 10.53 15.27
N ILE A 358 -9.39 10.79 15.18
CA ILE A 358 -8.71 11.80 16.02
C ILE A 358 -8.94 13.26 15.54
N PRO A 359 -8.78 13.61 14.24
CA PRO A 359 -8.99 14.98 13.77
C PRO A 359 -10.46 15.29 13.50
N LEU A 360 -10.84 16.57 13.45
CA LEU A 360 -12.17 16.99 12.98
C LEU A 360 -12.34 16.74 11.48
N SER A 361 -11.54 17.43 10.66
CA SER A 361 -11.67 17.41 9.19
C SER A 361 -11.27 16.06 8.59
N ARG A 362 -11.97 15.68 7.51
CA ARG A 362 -11.71 14.47 6.73
C ARG A 362 -12.16 14.67 5.28
N ARG A 363 -11.36 14.18 4.33
CA ARG A 363 -11.61 14.25 2.88
C ARG A 363 -12.45 13.07 2.39
N PHE A 364 -12.94 13.11 1.15
CA PHE A 364 -13.82 12.10 0.55
C PHE A 364 -13.10 10.79 0.15
N ARG A 365 -12.39 10.14 1.10
CA ARG A 365 -11.56 8.94 0.88
C ARG A 365 -12.30 7.77 0.21
N ALA A 366 -13.59 7.62 0.51
CA ALA A 366 -14.41 6.53 0.01
C ALA A 366 -14.54 6.50 -1.53
N LEU A 367 -14.42 7.65 -2.19
CA LEU A 367 -14.62 7.76 -3.64
C LEU A 367 -13.65 6.90 -4.44
N LYS A 368 -12.35 6.96 -4.12
CA LYS A 368 -11.33 6.11 -4.77
C LYS A 368 -11.44 4.63 -4.43
N LEU A 369 -11.82 4.30 -3.19
CA LEU A 369 -12.08 2.91 -2.78
C LEU A 369 -13.24 2.34 -3.60
N TRP A 370 -14.34 3.09 -3.73
CA TRP A 370 -15.50 2.72 -4.53
C TRP A 370 -15.16 2.57 -6.02
N PHE A 371 -14.33 3.44 -6.58
CA PHE A 371 -13.83 3.31 -7.97
C PHE A 371 -13.04 2.01 -8.16
N VAL A 372 -12.09 1.68 -7.28
CA VAL A 372 -11.31 0.44 -7.34
C VAL A 372 -12.19 -0.80 -7.19
N LEU A 373 -13.11 -0.81 -6.21
CA LEU A 373 -14.06 -1.90 -5.99
C LEU A 373 -14.97 -2.14 -7.21
N ARG A 374 -15.44 -1.08 -7.87
CA ARG A 374 -16.31 -1.19 -9.06
C ARG A 374 -15.55 -1.51 -10.35
N ASN A 375 -14.33 -1.03 -10.52
CA ASN A 375 -13.57 -1.22 -11.76
C ASN A 375 -12.92 -2.61 -11.86
N TYR A 376 -12.31 -3.10 -10.76
CA TYR A 376 -11.72 -4.45 -10.73
C TYR A 376 -12.75 -5.54 -10.41
N GLY A 377 -13.77 -5.22 -9.61
CA GLY A 377 -14.66 -6.20 -9.01
C GLY A 377 -13.94 -7.15 -8.04
N VAL A 378 -14.72 -7.95 -7.31
CA VAL A 378 -14.16 -8.92 -6.34
C VAL A 378 -13.24 -9.93 -7.03
N VAL A 379 -13.60 -10.40 -8.22
CA VAL A 379 -12.83 -11.39 -8.99
C VAL A 379 -11.48 -10.84 -9.46
N GLY A 380 -11.42 -9.56 -9.89
CA GLY A 380 -10.17 -8.91 -10.29
C GLY A 380 -9.21 -8.73 -9.11
N LEU A 381 -9.75 -8.28 -7.95
CA LEU A 381 -8.97 -8.16 -6.72
C LEU A 381 -8.45 -9.52 -6.24
N GLN A 382 -9.29 -10.57 -6.24
CA GLN A 382 -8.85 -11.93 -5.93
C GLN A 382 -7.75 -12.43 -6.88
N LYS A 383 -7.86 -12.13 -8.19
CA LYS A 383 -6.84 -12.50 -9.19
C LYS A 383 -5.49 -11.83 -8.89
N HIS A 384 -5.49 -10.54 -8.53
CA HIS A 384 -4.27 -9.81 -8.16
C HIS A 384 -3.56 -10.42 -6.94
N ILE A 385 -4.31 -10.73 -5.87
CA ILE A 385 -3.77 -11.39 -4.67
C ILE A 385 -3.19 -12.77 -5.03
N ARG A 386 -3.98 -13.61 -5.73
CA ARG A 386 -3.57 -14.98 -6.11
C ARG A 386 -2.29 -14.98 -6.96
N GLU A 387 -2.18 -14.07 -7.93
CA GLU A 387 -0.99 -13.95 -8.77
C GLU A 387 0.23 -13.50 -7.97
N SER A 388 0.07 -12.51 -7.09
CA SER A 388 1.16 -12.04 -6.21
C SER A 388 1.68 -13.14 -5.27
N VAL A 389 0.79 -13.99 -4.73
CA VAL A 389 1.18 -15.19 -3.94
C VAL A 389 1.90 -16.22 -4.82
N ARG A 390 1.42 -16.47 -6.04
CA ARG A 390 2.03 -17.41 -7.00
C ARG A 390 3.45 -16.98 -7.42
N LEU A 391 3.67 -15.67 -7.59
CA LEU A 391 4.98 -15.09 -7.88
C LEU A 391 5.94 -15.24 -6.67
N ALA A 392 5.45 -15.04 -5.45
CA ALA A 392 6.23 -15.27 -4.24
C ALA A 392 6.59 -16.76 -4.04
N GLN A 393 5.67 -17.69 -4.38
CA GLN A 393 5.95 -19.13 -4.42
C GLN A 393 7.05 -19.48 -5.45
N LYS A 394 7.08 -18.80 -6.61
CA LYS A 394 8.16 -18.96 -7.58
C LYS A 394 9.50 -18.47 -7.01
N PHE A 395 9.53 -17.32 -6.35
CA PHE A 395 10.75 -16.82 -5.70
C PHE A 395 11.25 -17.75 -4.58
N GLU A 396 10.35 -18.25 -3.73
CA GLU A 396 10.65 -19.26 -2.70
C GLU A 396 11.33 -20.52 -3.30
N ALA A 397 10.77 -21.07 -4.38
CA ALA A 397 11.33 -22.22 -5.06
C ALA A 397 12.71 -21.93 -5.71
N LEU A 398 12.93 -20.70 -6.18
CA LEU A 398 14.21 -20.25 -6.73
C LEU A 398 15.29 -20.13 -5.65
N VAL A 399 14.96 -19.58 -4.48
CA VAL A 399 15.86 -19.49 -3.32
C VAL A 399 16.23 -20.88 -2.79
N LEU A 400 15.24 -21.76 -2.62
CA LEU A 400 15.46 -23.13 -2.09
C LEU A 400 16.28 -24.02 -3.03
N ALA A 401 16.37 -23.69 -4.32
CA ALA A 401 17.21 -24.39 -5.29
C ALA A 401 18.71 -24.05 -5.15
N ASP A 402 19.07 -22.88 -4.63
CA ASP A 402 20.46 -22.44 -4.46
C ASP A 402 20.97 -22.77 -3.05
N GLN A 403 21.88 -23.75 -2.97
CA GLN A 403 22.39 -24.27 -1.71
C GLN A 403 23.14 -23.25 -0.84
N ARG A 404 23.49 -22.06 -1.37
CA ARG A 404 24.11 -20.96 -0.61
C ARG A 404 23.12 -20.23 0.29
N PHE A 405 21.82 -20.33 0.02
CA PHE A 405 20.76 -19.60 0.71
C PHE A 405 19.91 -20.51 1.60
N GLU A 406 19.12 -19.90 2.48
CA GLU A 406 18.10 -20.55 3.30
C GLU A 406 16.90 -19.62 3.54
N VAL A 407 15.74 -20.24 3.79
CA VAL A 407 14.45 -19.59 4.09
C VAL A 407 14.11 -19.91 5.55
N PRO A 408 14.42 -19.04 6.52
CA PRO A 408 14.35 -19.36 7.95
C PRO A 408 12.95 -19.23 8.58
N GLN A 409 11.95 -18.81 7.82
CA GLN A 409 10.53 -18.77 8.19
C GLN A 409 9.69 -19.12 6.95
N PRO A 410 8.55 -19.83 7.09
CA PRO A 410 7.73 -20.25 5.95
C PRO A 410 7.15 -19.04 5.19
N ARG A 411 7.11 -19.09 3.85
CA ARG A 411 6.49 -18.04 3.04
C ARG A 411 4.98 -18.04 3.25
N ASN A 412 4.50 -17.00 3.92
CA ASN A 412 3.09 -16.64 3.95
C ASN A 412 2.77 -15.55 2.93
N LEU A 413 1.65 -15.73 2.22
CA LEU A 413 1.15 -14.79 1.21
C LEU A 413 2.25 -14.41 0.19
N GLY A 414 2.40 -13.11 -0.11
CA GLY A 414 3.27 -12.56 -1.15
C GLY A 414 4.68 -12.17 -0.70
N MET A 415 5.17 -12.64 0.45
CA MET A 415 6.48 -12.28 0.98
C MET A 415 7.33 -13.49 1.38
N VAL A 416 8.56 -13.54 0.90
CA VAL A 416 9.59 -14.52 1.28
C VAL A 416 10.63 -13.83 2.16
N VAL A 417 11.11 -14.49 3.21
CA VAL A 417 12.33 -14.08 3.93
C VAL A 417 13.45 -15.06 3.66
N PHE A 418 14.64 -14.56 3.37
CA PHE A 418 15.78 -15.38 2.99
C PHE A 418 17.09 -14.78 3.48
N ARG A 419 18.14 -15.61 3.54
CA ARG A 419 19.51 -15.17 3.90
C ARG A 419 20.56 -16.05 3.23
N LEU A 420 21.79 -15.55 3.16
CA LEU A 420 22.95 -16.40 2.90
C LEU A 420 23.28 -17.22 4.15
N LYS A 421 23.58 -18.50 3.97
CA LYS A 421 24.04 -19.38 5.05
C LYS A 421 25.36 -18.88 5.64
N GLY A 422 25.51 -18.99 6.96
CA GLY A 422 26.65 -18.47 7.71
C GLY A 422 26.34 -17.14 8.42
N ASP A 423 27.38 -16.31 8.61
CA ASP A 423 27.31 -15.10 9.43
C ASP A 423 26.36 -14.04 8.87
N ASN A 424 25.69 -13.30 9.76
CA ASN A 424 24.75 -12.23 9.40
C ASN A 424 25.37 -11.17 8.47
N THR A 425 26.68 -10.91 8.62
CA THR A 425 27.44 -9.96 7.80
C THR A 425 27.40 -10.28 6.31
N LEU A 426 27.36 -11.56 5.91
CA LEU A 426 27.23 -11.96 4.50
C LEU A 426 25.92 -11.43 3.90
N THR A 427 24.83 -11.57 4.66
CA THR A 427 23.49 -11.15 4.24
C THR A 427 23.32 -9.62 4.31
N GLU A 428 23.98 -8.96 5.27
CA GLU A 428 24.04 -7.50 5.36
C GLU A 428 24.82 -6.89 4.18
N CYS A 429 25.98 -7.45 3.83
CA CYS A 429 26.77 -7.04 2.66
C CYS A 429 25.99 -7.25 1.35
N LEU A 430 25.27 -8.37 1.22
CA LEU A 430 24.39 -8.65 0.07
C LEU A 430 23.33 -7.55 -0.08
N LEU A 431 22.60 -7.26 1.00
CA LEU A 431 21.54 -6.24 0.96
C LEU A 431 22.09 -4.83 0.67
N LYS A 432 23.23 -4.48 1.26
CA LYS A 432 23.91 -3.20 0.99
C LYS A 432 24.32 -3.08 -0.48
N ARG A 433 24.93 -4.11 -1.07
CA ARG A 433 25.40 -4.08 -2.46
C ARG A 433 24.23 -4.07 -3.47
N LEU A 434 23.14 -4.80 -3.20
CA LEU A 434 21.90 -4.76 -4.00
C LEU A 434 21.29 -3.35 -4.03
N ASN A 435 21.02 -2.75 -2.86
CA ASN A 435 20.45 -1.41 -2.78
C ASN A 435 21.39 -0.33 -3.36
N ALA A 436 22.72 -0.50 -3.24
CA ALA A 436 23.70 0.43 -3.81
C ALA A 436 23.71 0.43 -5.35
N ARG A 437 23.50 -0.73 -5.99
CA ARG A 437 23.25 -0.82 -7.44
C ARG A 437 21.89 -0.22 -7.81
N GLY A 438 20.86 -0.52 -7.01
CA GLY A 438 19.55 0.11 -7.09
C GLY A 438 18.63 -0.41 -8.21
N HIS A 439 19.00 -1.51 -8.88
CA HIS A 439 18.11 -2.23 -9.80
C HIS A 439 16.90 -2.81 -9.05
N ILE A 440 17.15 -3.40 -7.88
CA ILE A 440 16.11 -3.85 -6.94
C ILE A 440 16.21 -3.05 -5.64
N HIS A 441 15.10 -2.94 -4.90
CA HIS A 441 15.12 -2.42 -3.52
C HIS A 441 14.56 -3.43 -2.53
N ALA A 442 15.30 -3.75 -1.46
CA ALA A 442 14.85 -4.61 -0.37
C ALA A 442 15.29 -4.07 1.01
N VAL A 443 14.70 -4.60 2.08
CA VAL A 443 14.99 -4.21 3.48
C VAL A 443 15.12 -5.44 4.39
N PRO A 444 15.83 -5.34 5.53
CA PRO A 444 16.09 -6.50 6.37
C PRO A 444 15.01 -6.72 7.43
N ALA A 445 15.10 -7.87 8.11
CA ALA A 445 14.51 -8.10 9.43
C ALA A 445 15.47 -8.95 10.29
N CYS A 446 15.09 -9.16 11.55
CA CYS A 446 15.83 -9.98 12.50
C CYS A 446 14.87 -10.86 13.30
N PHE A 447 15.10 -12.18 13.32
CA PHE A 447 14.32 -13.15 14.11
C PHE A 447 15.24 -13.84 15.11
N LYS A 448 15.00 -13.68 16.42
CA LYS A 448 15.82 -14.27 17.50
C LYS A 448 17.35 -14.11 17.31
N GLY A 449 17.80 -13.02 16.67
CA GLY A 449 19.21 -12.71 16.35
C GLY A 449 19.67 -13.04 14.92
N VAL A 450 18.85 -13.71 14.11
CA VAL A 450 19.15 -14.08 12.71
C VAL A 450 18.75 -12.95 11.77
N TYR A 451 19.72 -12.35 11.08
CA TYR A 451 19.48 -11.32 10.06
C TYR A 451 18.99 -11.95 8.74
N VAL A 452 17.97 -11.36 8.13
CA VAL A 452 17.37 -11.79 6.86
C VAL A 452 17.14 -10.61 5.92
N ILE A 453 17.00 -10.90 4.63
CA ILE A 453 16.40 -10.01 3.62
C ILE A 453 14.92 -10.39 3.48
N ARG A 454 14.04 -9.39 3.40
CA ARG A 454 12.63 -9.56 3.03
C ARG A 454 12.45 -9.28 1.54
N PHE A 455 11.86 -10.21 0.81
CA PHE A 455 11.46 -10.06 -0.58
C PHE A 455 9.92 -10.08 -0.66
N THR A 456 9.33 -8.90 -0.85
CA THR A 456 7.88 -8.74 -1.04
C THR A 456 7.56 -8.64 -2.54
N VAL A 457 6.62 -9.42 -3.04
CA VAL A 457 6.03 -9.17 -4.38
C VAL A 457 5.07 -7.98 -4.25
N THR A 458 5.33 -6.91 -5.00
CA THR A 458 4.58 -5.65 -4.90
C THR A 458 3.69 -5.41 -6.12
N SER A 459 4.24 -4.88 -7.22
CA SER A 459 3.49 -4.29 -8.32
C SER A 459 2.48 -5.25 -8.93
N GLN A 460 1.26 -4.79 -9.20
CA GLN A 460 0.28 -5.55 -9.98
C GLN A 460 0.72 -5.81 -11.43
N ARG A 461 1.81 -5.16 -11.89
CA ARG A 461 2.46 -5.40 -13.19
C ARG A 461 3.65 -6.38 -13.11
N THR A 462 3.95 -6.96 -11.93
CA THR A 462 5.03 -7.95 -11.76
C THR A 462 4.71 -9.24 -12.51
N THR A 463 5.70 -9.81 -13.18
CA THR A 463 5.56 -10.98 -14.06
C THR A 463 6.47 -12.13 -13.61
N ASN A 464 6.35 -13.26 -14.31
CA ASN A 464 7.30 -14.36 -14.18
C ASN A 464 8.74 -14.00 -14.60
N GLN A 465 8.95 -12.95 -15.40
CA GLN A 465 10.27 -12.55 -15.88
C GLN A 465 10.99 -11.68 -14.86
N ASP A 466 10.33 -10.66 -14.31
CA ASP A 466 10.89 -9.78 -13.28
C ASP A 466 11.48 -10.61 -12.11
N ILE A 467 10.69 -11.54 -11.57
CA ILE A 467 11.10 -12.47 -10.50
C ILE A 467 12.34 -13.34 -10.85
N LEU A 468 12.60 -13.61 -12.13
CA LEU A 468 13.82 -14.32 -12.55
C LEU A 468 15.02 -13.37 -12.59
N ASP A 469 14.82 -12.14 -13.04
CA ASP A 469 15.89 -11.14 -13.19
C ASP A 469 16.31 -10.58 -11.83
N ASP A 470 15.36 -10.30 -10.93
CA ASP A 470 15.62 -9.96 -9.53
C ASP A 470 16.45 -11.06 -8.84
N TRP A 471 16.10 -12.33 -9.10
CA TRP A 471 16.84 -13.48 -8.58
C TRP A 471 18.21 -13.68 -9.25
N ASN A 472 18.34 -13.36 -10.53
CA ASN A 472 19.62 -13.37 -11.23
C ASN A 472 20.58 -12.33 -10.65
N GLU A 473 20.09 -11.12 -10.34
CA GLU A 473 20.88 -10.09 -9.68
C GLU A 473 21.28 -10.50 -8.25
N ILE A 474 20.33 -11.02 -7.45
CA ILE A 474 20.62 -11.55 -6.09
C ILE A 474 21.70 -12.64 -6.12
N LYS A 475 21.63 -13.61 -7.04
CA LYS A 475 22.66 -14.64 -7.20
C LYS A 475 24.01 -14.06 -7.66
N THR A 476 24.01 -13.04 -8.51
CA THR A 476 25.23 -12.43 -9.06
C THR A 476 25.97 -11.69 -7.96
N VAL A 477 25.29 -10.79 -7.27
CA VAL A 477 25.82 -10.04 -6.12
C VAL A 477 26.28 -10.97 -4.98
N ALA A 478 25.54 -12.06 -4.71
CA ALA A 478 25.97 -13.07 -3.75
C ALA A 478 27.21 -13.86 -4.20
N SER A 479 27.41 -14.06 -5.50
CA SER A 479 28.62 -14.72 -6.02
C SER A 479 29.84 -13.83 -5.84
N GLU A 480 29.73 -12.55 -6.19
CA GLU A 480 30.78 -11.56 -5.98
C GLU A 480 31.21 -11.47 -4.51
N ILE A 481 30.26 -11.33 -3.58
CA ILE A 481 30.56 -11.18 -2.15
C ILE A 481 31.27 -12.43 -1.59
N LEU A 482 30.88 -13.63 -2.04
CA LEU A 482 31.55 -14.86 -1.61
C LEU A 482 32.96 -14.99 -2.22
N MET A 483 33.19 -14.51 -3.45
CA MET A 483 34.52 -14.42 -4.05
C MET A 483 35.39 -13.36 -3.35
N ASP A 484 34.84 -12.19 -3.01
CA ASP A 484 35.53 -11.12 -2.28
C ASP A 484 35.98 -11.57 -0.88
N MET A 485 35.13 -12.32 -0.17
CA MET A 485 35.32 -12.64 1.25
C MET A 485 36.05 -13.97 1.52
N PHE A 486 36.05 -14.90 0.56
CA PHE A 486 36.68 -16.22 0.71
C PHE A 486 37.73 -16.52 -0.37
N GLY A 487 37.80 -15.72 -1.45
CA GLY A 487 38.65 -15.99 -2.60
C GLY A 487 38.05 -17.03 -3.55
N SER A 488 38.73 -17.25 -4.68
CA SER A 488 38.38 -18.33 -5.61
C SER A 488 39.62 -19.01 -6.18
N GLU A 489 39.54 -20.33 -6.36
CA GLU A 489 40.51 -21.13 -7.10
C GLU A 489 39.78 -21.78 -8.27
N ASN A 490 40.29 -21.58 -9.49
CA ASN A 490 39.71 -22.12 -10.73
C ASN A 490 38.19 -21.83 -10.90
N GLY A 491 37.73 -20.66 -10.43
CA GLY A 491 36.33 -20.23 -10.48
C GLY A 491 35.42 -20.78 -9.38
N ASN A 492 35.92 -21.67 -8.51
CA ASN A 492 35.17 -22.16 -7.35
C ASN A 492 35.50 -21.33 -6.11
N ILE A 493 34.49 -21.01 -5.30
CA ILE A 493 34.65 -20.29 -4.03
C ILE A 493 35.33 -21.23 -3.02
N VAL A 494 36.52 -20.86 -2.54
CA VAL A 494 37.28 -21.66 -1.57
C VAL A 494 36.92 -21.22 -0.17
N ILE A 495 35.97 -21.90 0.48
CA ILE A 495 35.63 -21.65 1.88
C ILE A 495 36.77 -22.17 2.76
N HIS A 496 37.83 -21.37 2.90
CA HIS A 496 38.87 -21.57 3.89
C HIS A 496 38.20 -21.62 5.27
N LYS A 497 38.27 -22.79 5.94
CA LYS A 497 37.90 -22.91 7.35
C LYS A 497 38.81 -22.00 8.17
N LYS A 498 38.35 -20.79 8.49
CA LYS A 498 39.01 -19.93 9.48
C LYS A 498 39.29 -20.79 10.73
N PRO A 499 40.51 -20.78 11.28
CA PRO A 499 40.78 -21.47 12.53
C PRO A 499 39.81 -20.94 13.59
N ARG A 500 39.28 -21.82 14.44
CA ARG A 500 38.43 -21.43 15.56
C ARG A 500 39.29 -20.74 16.61
N ILE A 501 39.56 -19.45 16.40
CA ILE A 501 40.12 -18.54 17.42
C ILE A 501 39.22 -18.65 18.65
N SER A 502 39.80 -18.96 19.80
CA SER A 502 39.05 -19.15 21.02
C SER A 502 38.52 -17.82 21.56
N LEU A 503 37.40 -17.86 22.28
CA LEU A 503 36.88 -16.70 23.01
C LEU A 503 37.86 -16.11 24.05
N LYS A 504 38.94 -16.85 24.36
CA LYS A 504 40.06 -16.37 25.16
C LYS A 504 40.98 -15.48 24.32
N GLU A 505 41.50 -15.97 23.20
CA GLU A 505 42.36 -15.20 22.29
C GLU A 505 41.69 -13.92 21.78
N THR A 506 40.39 -13.98 21.43
CA THR A 506 39.64 -12.78 20.98
C THR A 506 39.46 -11.73 22.09
N ARG A 507 39.48 -12.14 23.37
CA ARG A 507 39.48 -11.22 24.53
C ARG A 507 40.87 -10.65 24.81
N GLU A 508 41.91 -11.46 24.63
CA GLU A 508 43.31 -11.07 24.86
C GLU A 508 43.81 -10.09 23.78
N LEU A 509 43.35 -10.24 22.54
CA LEU A 509 43.67 -9.35 21.41
C LEU A 509 42.83 -8.06 21.34
N ASN A 510 41.67 -8.00 22.01
CA ASN A 510 40.79 -6.83 21.94
C ASN A 510 40.09 -6.55 23.27
N ALA A 511 40.58 -5.54 24.00
CA ALA A 511 40.07 -5.14 25.30
C ALA A 511 38.62 -4.61 25.31
N THR A 512 38.03 -4.31 24.15
CA THR A 512 36.60 -3.91 24.02
C THR A 512 35.68 -5.05 23.56
N PHE A 513 36.21 -6.27 23.43
CA PHE A 513 35.44 -7.43 22.96
C PHE A 513 34.34 -7.84 23.96
N GLY A 514 33.09 -7.51 23.61
CA GLY A 514 31.89 -7.77 24.41
C GLY A 514 31.17 -6.52 24.91
N THR A 515 31.78 -5.33 24.82
CA THR A 515 31.17 -4.09 25.32
C THR A 515 29.92 -3.68 24.53
N SER A 516 29.87 -3.96 23.23
CA SER A 516 28.66 -3.77 22.39
C SER A 516 27.53 -4.75 22.74
N LEU A 517 27.87 -6.01 23.04
CA LEU A 517 26.92 -7.04 23.48
C LEU A 517 26.29 -6.72 24.85
N LEU A 518 27.03 -6.06 25.73
CA LEU A 518 26.50 -5.56 27.00
C LEU A 518 25.47 -4.42 26.80
N LEU A 519 25.66 -3.56 25.80
CA LEU A 519 24.69 -2.52 25.46
C LEU A 519 23.44 -3.08 24.76
N ALA A 520 23.58 -4.13 23.95
CA ALA A 520 22.45 -4.80 23.29
C ALA A 520 21.51 -5.53 24.28
N ASN A 521 22.04 -6.02 25.40
CA ASN A 521 21.30 -6.80 26.41
C ASN A 521 20.79 -5.99 27.61
N SER A 522 20.90 -4.65 27.58
CA SER A 522 20.26 -3.79 28.58
C SER A 522 18.82 -3.45 28.16
N PRO A 523 17.80 -3.73 28.98
CA PRO A 523 16.39 -3.50 28.61
C PRO A 523 15.98 -2.02 28.52
N MET A 524 16.89 -1.10 28.86
CA MET A 524 16.69 0.36 28.82
C MET A 524 17.61 1.06 27.80
N SER A 525 18.38 0.31 27.00
CA SER A 525 19.11 0.89 25.86
C SER A 525 18.10 1.34 24.79
N PRO A 526 18.21 2.57 24.23
CA PRO A 526 17.37 2.96 23.11
C PRO A 526 17.71 2.06 21.90
N LYS A 527 16.77 1.20 21.51
CA LYS A 527 16.93 0.24 20.40
C LYS A 527 17.03 0.91 19.01
N ILE A 528 17.11 2.25 18.96
CA ILE A 528 17.24 3.06 17.75
C ILE A 528 18.68 3.57 17.64
N VAL A 529 19.64 2.64 17.55
CA VAL A 529 20.84 2.90 16.74
C VAL A 529 20.54 2.33 15.36
N ASN A 530 19.97 3.17 14.49
CA ASN A 530 19.68 2.78 13.12
C ASN A 530 21.01 2.46 12.42
N GLY A 531 21.14 1.24 11.88
CA GLY A 531 22.35 0.77 11.22
C GLY A 531 22.80 1.60 10.02
N THR A 532 21.93 2.45 9.44
CA THR A 532 22.34 3.44 8.43
C THR A 532 22.97 4.69 9.02
N HIS A 533 22.60 5.14 10.23
CA HIS A 533 23.22 6.32 10.85
C HIS A 533 24.69 6.08 11.21
N ALA A 534 25.04 4.88 11.68
CA ALA A 534 26.42 4.48 11.96
C ALA A 534 27.22 4.02 10.72
N ALA A 535 26.64 4.11 9.51
CA ALA A 535 27.24 3.63 8.27
C ALA A 535 27.25 4.67 7.12
N ILE A 536 26.75 5.89 7.36
CA ILE A 536 26.74 7.00 6.39
C ILE A 536 27.90 7.98 6.61
N CYS A 537 28.54 7.93 7.78
CA CYS A 537 29.67 8.79 8.14
C CYS A 537 30.89 7.94 8.51
N ASP A 538 32.08 8.34 8.07
CA ASP A 538 33.34 7.76 8.56
C ASP A 538 33.46 7.91 10.08
N TYR A 539 34.02 6.89 10.74
CA TYR A 539 34.13 6.87 12.21
C TYR A 539 34.92 8.09 12.75
N GLU A 540 35.93 8.57 12.02
CA GLU A 540 36.64 9.81 12.37
C GLU A 540 35.79 11.08 12.17
N GLN A 541 34.92 11.12 11.16
CA GLN A 541 34.01 12.25 10.94
C GLN A 541 32.91 12.30 11.99
N VAL A 542 32.37 11.15 12.43
CA VAL A 542 31.44 11.12 13.57
C VAL A 542 32.13 11.57 14.84
N LEU A 543 33.31 11.04 15.16
CA LEU A 543 34.03 11.40 16.38
C LEU A 543 34.48 12.86 16.41
N SER A 544 34.98 13.41 15.30
CA SER A 544 35.35 14.82 15.20
C SER A 544 34.14 15.76 15.19
N SER A 545 33.06 15.42 14.48
CA SER A 545 31.81 16.21 14.51
C SER A 545 31.18 16.20 15.90
N CYS A 546 31.04 15.04 16.55
CA CYS A 546 30.58 14.97 17.93
C CYS A 546 31.51 15.73 18.88
N ALA A 547 32.84 15.62 18.74
CA ALA A 547 33.77 16.39 19.56
C ALA A 547 33.61 17.91 19.37
N GLN A 548 33.37 18.38 18.14
CA GLN A 548 33.07 19.79 17.87
C GLN A 548 31.73 20.22 18.48
N THR A 549 30.67 19.42 18.34
CA THR A 549 29.35 19.73 18.96
C THR A 549 29.43 19.72 20.49
N PHE A 550 30.15 18.77 21.09
CA PHE A 550 30.38 18.74 22.55
C PHE A 550 31.29 19.89 23.02
N ALA A 551 32.26 20.34 22.23
CA ALA A 551 33.06 21.53 22.54
C ALA A 551 32.28 22.85 22.38
N GLN A 552 31.26 22.89 21.52
CA GLN A 552 30.35 24.04 21.35
C GLN A 552 29.28 24.12 22.44
N LEU A 553 29.00 23.02 23.16
CA LEU A 553 28.15 23.04 24.35
C LEU A 553 28.84 23.76 25.52
N LYS A 554 28.66 25.09 25.60
CA LYS A 554 28.99 25.90 26.78
C LYS A 554 28.12 25.51 27.99
N MET A 555 28.47 24.39 28.62
CA MET A 555 28.01 24.03 29.95
C MET A 555 28.71 24.91 30.99
N GLU A 556 28.01 25.88 31.57
CA GLU A 556 28.55 26.64 32.70
C GLU A 556 28.87 25.71 33.88
N PRO A 557 30.11 25.73 34.41
CA PRO A 557 30.50 24.84 35.50
C PRO A 557 29.95 25.33 36.84
N LYS A 558 28.87 24.69 37.32
CA LYS A 558 28.34 24.88 38.68
C LYS A 558 29.21 24.17 39.72
N ASP A 559 30.35 24.77 40.05
CA ASP A 559 31.38 24.26 40.97
C ASP A 559 30.92 24.23 42.45
N SER A 560 29.98 23.35 42.77
CA SER A 560 29.33 23.26 44.09
C SER A 560 30.22 22.58 45.16
N PRO A 561 30.16 23.03 46.43
CA PRO A 561 30.83 22.33 47.55
C PRO A 561 30.33 20.89 47.76
N GLU A 562 29.05 20.62 47.48
CA GLU A 562 28.44 19.29 47.54
C GLU A 562 29.02 18.36 46.48
N MET A 563 29.19 18.85 45.24
CA MET A 563 29.79 18.12 44.13
C MET A 563 31.22 17.68 44.49
N ARG A 564 32.04 18.60 45.01
CA ARG A 564 33.41 18.30 45.46
C ARG A 564 33.47 17.30 46.62
N ARG A 565 32.52 17.34 47.56
CA ARG A 565 32.38 16.31 48.60
C ARG A 565 31.99 14.95 48.01
N ARG A 566 31.05 14.92 47.06
CA ARG A 566 30.57 13.70 46.40
C ARG A 566 31.69 13.00 45.62
N ILE A 567 32.43 13.73 44.79
CA ILE A 567 33.59 13.22 44.03
C ILE A 567 34.67 12.65 44.96
N ARG A 568 34.99 13.37 46.05
CA ARG A 568 35.97 12.88 47.04
C ARG A 568 35.49 11.63 47.77
N GLY A 569 34.19 11.52 48.07
CA GLY A 569 33.59 10.31 48.62
C GLY A 569 33.64 9.12 47.66
N MET A 570 33.43 9.34 46.36
CA MET A 570 33.50 8.29 45.34
C MET A 570 34.92 7.74 45.15
N ARG A 571 35.93 8.62 44.98
CA ARG A 571 37.35 8.22 44.84
C ARG A 571 37.83 7.35 46.03
N MET A 572 37.23 7.48 47.21
CA MET A 572 37.60 6.75 48.44
C MET A 572 36.83 5.44 48.68
N CYS A 573 35.74 5.16 47.96
CA CYS A 573 34.76 4.12 48.34
C CYS A 573 34.87 2.81 47.54
N GLY A 574 35.40 2.84 46.31
CA GLY A 574 35.61 1.64 45.48
C GLY A 574 34.34 0.91 45.00
N LYS A 575 33.15 1.43 45.30
CA LYS A 575 31.85 0.87 44.87
C LYS A 575 31.42 1.46 43.52
N LYS A 576 30.49 0.78 42.83
CA LYS A 576 29.81 1.32 41.64
C LYS A 576 28.70 2.30 42.08
N PHE A 577 28.57 3.41 41.38
CA PHE A 577 27.59 4.48 41.65
C PHE A 577 26.66 4.72 40.43
N SER A 578 25.70 5.65 40.54
CA SER A 578 24.75 5.99 39.46
C SER A 578 25.44 6.67 38.27
N LEU A 579 24.73 6.77 37.13
CA LEU A 579 25.26 7.43 35.93
C LEU A 579 25.59 8.91 36.20
N ASP A 580 24.72 9.63 36.90
CA ASP A 580 24.91 11.04 37.30
C ASP A 580 26.18 11.20 38.16
N SER A 581 26.43 10.21 39.03
CA SER A 581 27.63 10.15 39.88
C SER A 581 28.92 9.98 39.06
N TYR A 582 28.85 9.31 37.90
CA TYR A 582 29.97 9.27 36.95
C TYR A 582 30.11 10.57 36.16
N MET A 583 29.02 11.24 35.79
CA MET A 583 29.09 12.53 35.09
C MET A 583 29.72 13.63 35.95
N ASP A 584 29.37 13.71 37.25
CA ASP A 584 30.05 14.59 38.23
C ASP A 584 31.57 14.37 38.21
N MET A 585 32.02 13.11 38.13
CA MET A 585 33.43 12.74 38.18
C MET A 585 34.18 13.14 36.90
N VAL A 586 33.56 12.97 35.72
CA VAL A 586 34.13 13.40 34.43
C VAL A 586 34.23 14.92 34.37
N GLN A 587 33.19 15.64 34.81
CA GLN A 587 33.19 17.09 34.82
C GLN A 587 34.25 17.66 35.77
N GLY A 588 34.44 17.05 36.94
CA GLY A 588 35.52 17.41 37.87
C GLY A 588 36.93 17.20 37.30
N LEU A 589 37.15 16.13 36.52
CA LEU A 589 38.45 15.85 35.88
C LEU A 589 38.81 16.87 34.80
N MET A 590 37.83 17.43 34.08
CA MET A 590 38.09 18.44 33.05
C MET A 590 38.46 19.82 33.63
N VAL A 591 38.08 20.12 34.88
CA VAL A 591 38.54 21.33 35.58
C VAL A 591 39.99 21.19 36.09
N GLU A 592 40.48 19.96 36.31
CA GLU A 592 41.88 19.69 36.69
C GLU A 592 42.88 19.86 35.51
N GLN A 593 42.41 20.08 34.26
CA GLN A 593 43.26 20.27 33.07
C GLN A 593 43.19 21.68 32.49
N SER A 594 44.11 22.56 32.89
CA SER A 594 44.37 23.85 32.23
C SER A 594 45.85 24.02 31.88
N LEU A 595 46.12 24.49 30.66
CA LEU A 595 47.44 24.66 30.02
C LEU A 595 47.38 25.90 29.08
N PRO A 596 48.52 26.50 28.64
CA PRO A 596 48.77 27.92 28.94
C PRO A 596 48.25 28.99 27.95
N GLN A 597 48.57 30.25 28.28
CA GLN A 597 48.13 31.51 27.65
C GLN A 597 48.95 31.92 26.39
N CYS A 598 48.57 33.10 25.85
CA CYS A 598 49.13 33.89 24.73
C CYS A 598 48.55 33.55 23.34
N SER A 599 48.26 34.51 22.45
CA SER A 599 48.43 35.99 22.51
C SER A 599 47.24 36.75 21.88
N GLU A 600 47.31 38.08 21.86
CA GLU A 600 46.22 39.03 21.52
C GLU A 600 46.19 39.46 20.04
N GLU A 601 45.39 40.51 19.75
CA GLU A 601 45.25 41.28 18.50
C GLU A 601 44.40 40.60 17.39
N GLU A 602 43.50 41.29 16.66
CA GLU A 602 43.17 42.73 16.64
C GLU A 602 41.66 42.99 16.38
N ARG A 603 41.20 44.25 16.40
CA ARG A 603 39.82 44.67 16.10
C ARG A 603 39.77 45.49 14.81
N GLU A 604 38.61 45.54 14.14
CA GLU A 604 38.16 46.80 13.55
C GLU A 604 36.63 46.92 13.55
N ASP A 605 36.13 48.15 13.68
CA ASP A 605 34.71 48.50 13.79
C ASP A 605 34.18 49.08 12.47
N THR A 606 32.85 49.10 12.28
CA THR A 606 32.18 50.28 11.68
C THR A 606 30.69 50.28 12.00
N SER A 607 30.16 51.48 12.28
CA SER A 607 28.76 51.72 12.68
C SER A 607 28.11 52.77 11.78
N ASN A 608 26.78 52.91 11.93
CA ASN A 608 25.90 54.10 11.77
C ASN A 608 24.58 53.72 11.05
N GLU A 609 23.40 53.81 11.70
CA GLU A 609 22.55 55.00 11.94
C GLU A 609 21.71 55.43 10.69
N SER A 610 20.43 55.84 10.77
CA SER A 610 19.51 55.96 11.92
C SER A 610 18.03 56.18 11.51
N SER A 611 17.13 56.05 12.50
CA SER A 611 15.83 56.76 12.70
C SER A 611 14.57 56.55 11.82
N ASP A 612 13.49 56.23 12.53
CA ASP A 612 12.01 56.30 12.27
C ASP A 612 11.49 57.78 12.38
N PRO A 613 10.18 58.17 12.46
CA PRO A 613 8.88 57.48 12.28
C PRO A 613 7.75 58.27 11.51
N GLY A 614 6.54 57.67 11.35
CA GLY A 614 5.28 58.37 11.75
C GLY A 614 4.06 58.59 10.80
N ASP A 615 3.05 57.72 10.90
CA ASP A 615 1.61 58.00 11.25
C ASP A 615 0.54 58.65 10.28
N ARG A 616 -0.72 58.12 10.33
CA ARG A 616 -2.08 58.66 9.92
C ARG A 616 -2.41 59.09 8.45
N SER A 617 -3.69 59.21 7.98
CA SER A 617 -4.98 58.47 8.23
C SER A 617 -6.19 58.92 7.35
N SER A 618 -7.03 57.95 6.89
CA SER A 618 -8.53 57.94 6.76
C SER A 618 -9.34 58.84 5.76
N ILE A 619 -10.67 58.52 5.64
CA ILE A 619 -11.82 59.22 4.97
C ILE A 619 -12.02 58.88 3.46
N SER A 620 -13.04 58.10 3.01
CA SER A 620 -14.51 58.31 2.75
C SER A 620 -14.84 59.07 1.44
N SER A 621 -15.98 58.92 0.71
CA SER A 621 -17.39 58.53 1.00
C SER A 621 -18.20 57.98 -0.22
N SER A 622 -19.48 57.60 -0.04
CA SER A 622 -20.49 57.23 -1.10
C SER A 622 -21.48 58.39 -1.43
N PRO A 623 -22.30 58.36 -2.52
CA PRO A 623 -23.69 57.82 -2.47
C PRO A 623 -24.28 57.26 -3.84
N VAL A 624 -25.27 56.33 -3.89
CA VAL A 624 -26.77 56.47 -4.10
C VAL A 624 -27.18 57.13 -5.46
N THR A 625 -28.12 56.67 -6.34
CA THR A 625 -29.53 56.18 -6.18
C THR A 625 -30.06 55.29 -7.37
N SER A 626 -31.23 54.67 -7.16
CA SER A 626 -32.27 53.97 -7.98
C SER A 626 -32.58 54.39 -9.46
N SER A 627 -33.52 53.81 -10.27
CA SER A 627 -34.77 53.01 -10.05
C SER A 627 -35.41 52.39 -11.35
N THR A 628 -36.16 51.26 -11.22
CA THR A 628 -37.42 50.84 -11.96
C THR A 628 -37.49 50.65 -13.51
N THR A 629 -38.36 49.84 -14.18
CA THR A 629 -39.18 48.59 -13.96
C THR A 629 -39.83 48.13 -15.31
N ILE A 630 -40.23 46.84 -15.44
CA ILE A 630 -41.43 46.26 -16.17
C ILE A 630 -41.16 45.02 -17.11
N LYS A 631 -42.15 44.10 -17.05
CA LYS A 631 -42.55 42.84 -17.75
C LYS A 631 -42.24 42.72 -19.29
N GLN A 632 -42.49 41.62 -20.05
CA GLN A 632 -43.58 40.61 -19.96
C GLN A 632 -43.46 39.31 -20.83
N ASP A 633 -43.90 38.16 -20.27
CA ASP A 633 -44.59 36.91 -20.75
C ASP A 633 -44.36 36.14 -22.11
N THR A 634 -44.48 34.79 -22.01
CA THR A 634 -45.08 33.76 -22.96
C THR A 634 -44.43 33.35 -24.32
N ASN A 635 -44.67 32.18 -24.95
CA ASN A 635 -44.86 30.74 -24.53
C ASN A 635 -44.99 29.75 -25.75
N ILE A 636 -44.83 28.41 -25.54
CA ILE A 636 -45.58 27.25 -26.16
C ILE A 636 -45.36 26.74 -27.64
N ASP A 637 -44.96 25.44 -27.77
CA ASP A 637 -45.47 24.30 -28.62
C ASP A 637 -45.49 24.28 -30.19
N SER A 638 -45.63 23.15 -30.97
CA SER A 638 -45.52 21.66 -30.79
C SER A 638 -45.63 20.78 -32.10
N LEU A 639 -45.17 19.49 -32.07
CA LEU A 639 -45.77 18.20 -32.59
C LEU A 639 -46.15 17.98 -34.12
N PRO A 640 -46.63 16.79 -34.65
CA PRO A 640 -46.47 15.32 -34.36
C PRO A 640 -46.21 14.35 -35.64
N PRO A 641 -46.86 13.16 -35.95
CA PRO A 641 -46.13 11.86 -36.21
C PRO A 641 -46.67 10.84 -37.30
N ASN A 642 -46.33 9.52 -37.19
CA ASN A 642 -47.05 8.27 -37.67
C ASN A 642 -46.89 7.78 -39.16
N GLN A 643 -47.07 6.50 -39.61
CA GLN A 643 -47.21 5.12 -39.01
C GLN A 643 -47.17 3.92 -40.03
N LEU A 644 -46.96 2.65 -39.56
CA LEU A 644 -47.36 1.31 -40.12
C LEU A 644 -46.67 0.79 -41.45
N LEU A 645 -46.73 -0.47 -41.98
CA LEU A 645 -47.36 -1.80 -41.65
C LEU A 645 -46.54 -3.04 -42.22
N VAL A 646 -47.06 -4.28 -42.18
CA VAL A 646 -46.42 -5.66 -42.27
C VAL A 646 -47.48 -6.74 -42.71
N PRO A 647 -47.29 -8.06 -43.12
CA PRO A 647 -46.15 -8.98 -43.51
C PRO A 647 -46.32 -9.79 -44.86
N SER A 648 -45.42 -10.75 -45.21
CA SER A 648 -45.73 -12.14 -45.71
C SER A 648 -44.49 -13.06 -45.94
N THR A 649 -44.67 -14.39 -46.10
CA THR A 649 -43.66 -15.50 -46.26
C THR A 649 -44.26 -16.67 -47.10
N PRO A 650 -43.60 -17.81 -47.46
CA PRO A 650 -42.30 -18.39 -47.04
C PRO A 650 -41.39 -19.04 -48.13
N SER A 651 -40.16 -19.45 -47.75
CA SER A 651 -39.52 -20.73 -48.19
C SER A 651 -38.27 -21.06 -47.34
N ARG A 652 -37.69 -22.27 -47.45
CA ARG A 652 -36.51 -22.75 -46.69
C ARG A 652 -35.38 -23.23 -47.60
N GLN A 653 -34.14 -22.79 -47.36
CA GLN A 653 -32.91 -23.56 -47.64
C GLN A 653 -31.89 -23.40 -46.49
N PHE A 654 -30.75 -24.11 -46.57
CA PHE A 654 -29.88 -24.38 -45.41
C PHE A 654 -28.88 -23.26 -45.07
N ARG A 655 -28.45 -23.28 -43.80
CA ARG A 655 -27.62 -22.24 -43.15
C ARG A 655 -26.15 -22.28 -43.58
N SER A 656 -25.60 -21.11 -43.90
CA SER A 656 -24.40 -20.62 -43.19
C SER A 656 -24.86 -19.84 -41.95
N LYS A 657 -24.09 -19.88 -40.86
CA LYS A 657 -24.25 -18.98 -39.72
C LYS A 657 -23.09 -17.99 -39.71
N SER A 658 -23.37 -16.71 -39.94
CA SER A 658 -22.59 -15.66 -39.29
C SER A 658 -22.89 -15.67 -37.79
N PHE A 659 -21.95 -15.12 -37.02
CA PHE A 659 -22.15 -14.76 -35.62
C PHE A 659 -21.50 -13.38 -35.45
N ASP A 660 -22.30 -12.37 -35.19
CA ASP A 660 -21.78 -11.02 -34.92
C ASP A 660 -21.29 -10.98 -33.47
N VAL A 661 -19.97 -11.06 -33.29
CA VAL A 661 -19.34 -11.00 -31.97
C VAL A 661 -19.11 -9.53 -31.61
N SER A 662 -20.02 -8.94 -30.86
CA SER A 662 -19.79 -7.63 -30.25
C SER A 662 -18.78 -7.80 -29.10
N LEU A 663 -17.56 -7.32 -29.33
CA LEU A 663 -16.61 -7.02 -28.27
C LEU A 663 -16.86 -5.58 -27.80
N PRO A 664 -16.94 -5.31 -26.48
CA PRO A 664 -16.97 -3.94 -26.00
C PRO A 664 -15.65 -3.22 -26.34
N ASP A 665 -15.76 -1.91 -26.57
CA ASP A 665 -14.67 -0.94 -26.70
C ASP A 665 -13.82 -0.97 -27.99
N LEU A 666 -14.46 -1.21 -29.14
CA LEU A 666 -14.07 -0.52 -30.39
C LEU A 666 -15.29 -0.22 -31.28
N LYS A 667 -15.37 0.99 -31.86
CA LYS A 667 -16.39 1.32 -32.87
C LYS A 667 -16.01 0.66 -34.20
N LEU A 668 -16.94 -0.03 -34.83
CA LEU A 668 -16.64 -1.04 -35.86
C LEU A 668 -17.51 -0.82 -37.11
N ASP A 669 -17.38 0.36 -37.70
CA ASP A 669 -18.21 0.81 -38.83
C ASP A 669 -17.56 0.47 -40.20
N GLU A 670 -16.29 0.04 -40.21
CA GLU A 670 -15.46 -0.08 -41.43
C GLU A 670 -14.94 -1.51 -41.76
N ALA A 671 -15.41 -2.57 -41.09
CA ALA A 671 -15.04 -3.95 -41.45
C ALA A 671 -16.11 -5.01 -41.13
N THR A 672 -16.06 -6.12 -41.89
CA THR A 672 -16.86 -7.33 -41.65
C THR A 672 -15.97 -8.56 -41.52
N VAL A 673 -16.35 -9.49 -40.63
CA VAL A 673 -15.62 -10.74 -40.37
C VAL A 673 -16.52 -11.94 -40.68
N SER A 674 -15.97 -12.94 -41.37
CA SER A 674 -16.69 -14.16 -41.73
C SER A 674 -15.82 -15.40 -41.52
N ILE A 675 -16.44 -16.54 -41.18
CA ILE A 675 -15.75 -17.78 -40.83
C ILE A 675 -16.23 -18.91 -41.76
N ASP A 676 -15.32 -19.42 -42.59
CA ASP A 676 -15.60 -20.54 -43.48
C ASP A 676 -15.29 -21.88 -42.77
N MET A 677 -16.35 -22.46 -42.23
CA MET A 677 -16.37 -23.78 -41.57
C MET A 677 -16.09 -24.97 -42.51
N LYS A 678 -16.12 -24.79 -43.84
CA LYS A 678 -15.79 -25.82 -44.83
C LYS A 678 -14.28 -25.86 -45.12
N ASN A 679 -13.65 -24.69 -45.16
CA ASN A 679 -12.23 -24.54 -45.50
C ASN A 679 -11.30 -24.35 -44.28
N ASN A 680 -11.85 -24.09 -43.08
CA ASN A 680 -11.14 -23.74 -41.84
C ASN A 680 -10.42 -22.38 -41.94
N GLU A 681 -11.18 -21.37 -42.36
CA GLU A 681 -10.67 -20.02 -42.64
C GLU A 681 -11.44 -18.94 -41.88
N ILE A 682 -10.72 -17.90 -41.48
CA ILE A 682 -11.30 -16.62 -41.02
C ILE A 682 -10.94 -15.56 -42.06
N ILE A 683 -11.94 -14.84 -42.54
CA ILE A 683 -11.83 -13.86 -43.63
C ILE A 683 -12.32 -12.50 -43.13
N ILE A 684 -11.47 -11.49 -43.21
CA ILE A 684 -11.77 -10.10 -42.83
C ILE A 684 -11.85 -9.25 -44.10
N THR A 685 -12.93 -8.49 -44.25
CA THR A 685 -13.21 -7.66 -45.44
C THR A 685 -13.61 -6.24 -45.01
N PRO A 686 -12.84 -5.19 -45.37
CA PRO A 686 -13.21 -3.80 -45.10
C PRO A 686 -14.51 -3.37 -45.80
N THR A 687 -15.24 -2.43 -45.21
CA THR A 687 -16.45 -1.81 -45.78
C THR A 687 -16.26 -0.34 -46.21
N GLY A 688 -15.09 0.26 -45.95
CA GLY A 688 -14.72 1.61 -46.41
C GLY A 688 -13.92 1.62 -47.73
N SER A 689 -14.12 2.65 -48.55
CA SER A 689 -13.53 2.79 -49.90
C SER A 689 -12.13 3.43 -49.93
N LYS A 690 -11.12 2.75 -49.37
CA LYS A 690 -9.70 3.07 -49.59
C LYS A 690 -8.92 1.83 -50.07
N LYS A 691 -8.16 1.96 -51.17
CA LYS A 691 -7.33 0.88 -51.72
C LYS A 691 -6.14 0.58 -50.79
N ILE A 692 -5.93 -0.70 -50.51
CA ILE A 692 -4.67 -1.24 -49.94
C ILE A 692 -3.85 -1.78 -51.11
N ASP A 693 -2.52 -1.64 -51.06
CA ASP A 693 -1.60 -2.11 -52.11
C ASP A 693 -0.89 -3.41 -51.67
N ASP A 694 -0.63 -4.29 -52.64
CA ASP A 694 -0.49 -5.75 -52.44
C ASP A 694 0.93 -6.21 -52.06
N GLN A 695 1.84 -5.27 -51.73
CA GLN A 695 3.27 -5.54 -51.54
C GLN A 695 3.69 -6.02 -50.12
N VAL A 696 2.76 -6.55 -49.32
CA VAL A 696 3.09 -7.12 -48.00
C VAL A 696 3.41 -8.62 -48.11
N ARG A 697 4.57 -8.95 -48.70
CA ARG A 697 5.13 -10.31 -48.69
C ARG A 697 6.01 -10.54 -47.46
N PHE A 698 5.42 -11.03 -46.38
CA PHE A 698 6.21 -11.54 -45.26
C PHE A 698 6.88 -12.88 -45.61
N ASN A 699 8.21 -12.91 -45.49
CA ASN A 699 8.99 -14.15 -45.55
C ASN A 699 8.66 -15.04 -44.34
N ALA A 700 8.82 -16.36 -44.50
CA ALA A 700 8.47 -17.33 -43.47
C ALA A 700 9.35 -17.18 -42.22
N VAL A 701 8.78 -16.69 -41.12
CA VAL A 701 9.45 -16.64 -39.82
C VAL A 701 9.50 -18.04 -39.21
N GLU A 702 10.65 -18.71 -39.35
CA GLU A 702 11.01 -19.90 -38.59
C GLU A 702 11.37 -19.50 -37.15
N GLY A 703 10.42 -19.69 -36.23
CA GLY A 703 10.60 -19.35 -34.81
C GLY A 703 9.42 -19.82 -33.96
N LYS A 704 9.68 -20.22 -32.72
CA LYS A 704 8.68 -20.83 -31.80
C LYS A 704 7.78 -19.79 -31.11
N LEU A 705 7.05 -18.99 -31.89
CA LEU A 705 5.97 -18.13 -31.38
C LEU A 705 4.64 -18.89 -31.35
N ASN A 706 3.79 -18.60 -30.37
CA ASN A 706 2.44 -19.18 -30.34
C ASN A 706 1.52 -18.40 -31.27
N ILE A 707 0.40 -19.02 -31.68
CA ILE A 707 -0.44 -18.44 -32.75
C ILE A 707 -1.22 -17.19 -32.31
N GLY A 708 -1.38 -16.96 -31.00
CA GLY A 708 -1.88 -15.70 -30.46
C GLY A 708 -0.89 -14.56 -30.70
N ASP A 709 0.38 -14.75 -30.31
CA ASP A 709 1.47 -13.79 -30.54
C ASP A 709 1.58 -13.41 -32.02
N ARG A 710 1.42 -14.39 -32.91
CA ARG A 710 1.43 -14.20 -34.38
C ARG A 710 0.21 -13.46 -34.92
N ILE A 711 -0.94 -13.54 -34.24
CA ILE A 711 -2.13 -12.76 -34.59
C ILE A 711 -1.99 -11.32 -34.07
N SER A 712 -1.49 -11.12 -32.85
CA SER A 712 -1.15 -9.79 -32.32
C SER A 712 -0.14 -9.07 -33.21
N GLN A 713 1.00 -9.69 -33.53
CA GLN A 713 1.99 -9.10 -34.46
C GLN A 713 1.42 -8.78 -35.85
N ALA A 714 0.53 -9.63 -36.38
CA ALA A 714 -0.11 -9.35 -37.67
C ALA A 714 -1.09 -8.15 -37.59
N PHE A 715 -1.75 -7.96 -36.45
CA PHE A 715 -2.68 -6.85 -36.22
C PHE A 715 -1.95 -5.54 -35.90
N GLU A 716 -0.90 -5.59 -35.08
CA GLU A 716 0.02 -4.49 -34.78
C GLU A 716 0.74 -4.00 -36.05
N SER A 717 1.27 -4.93 -36.86
CA SER A 717 1.91 -4.58 -38.13
C SER A 717 0.91 -4.02 -39.16
N PHE A 718 -0.35 -4.45 -39.13
CA PHE A 718 -1.42 -3.86 -39.93
C PHE A 718 -1.72 -2.42 -39.48
N GLN A 719 -1.84 -2.16 -38.17
CA GLN A 719 -2.02 -0.82 -37.62
C GLN A 719 -0.82 0.11 -37.92
N GLY A 720 0.42 -0.36 -37.81
CA GLY A 720 1.61 0.39 -38.21
C GLY A 720 1.57 0.82 -39.67
N SER A 721 1.22 -0.10 -40.58
CA SER A 721 1.09 0.20 -42.02
C SER A 721 -0.05 1.16 -42.39
N LEU A 722 -0.99 1.39 -41.46
CA LEU A 722 -2.07 2.38 -41.56
C LEU A 722 -1.64 3.75 -41.02
N LEU A 723 -0.75 3.79 -40.03
CA LEU A 723 -0.21 5.03 -39.46
C LEU A 723 0.82 5.68 -40.40
N GLU A 724 1.81 4.93 -40.89
CA GLU A 724 2.86 5.44 -41.81
C GLU A 724 2.29 6.09 -43.08
N ARG A 725 1.10 5.68 -43.54
CA ARG A 725 0.46 6.24 -44.74
C ARG A 725 -0.23 7.58 -44.53
N ASN A 726 -0.58 7.94 -43.29
CA ASN A 726 -1.22 9.23 -43.00
C ASN A 726 -0.22 10.40 -43.03
N GLU A 727 1.08 10.14 -42.87
CA GLU A 727 2.14 11.16 -42.96
C GLU A 727 2.63 11.39 -44.41
N ALA A 728 2.35 10.46 -45.32
CA ALA A 728 2.92 10.46 -46.69
C ALA A 728 1.98 11.02 -47.78
N SER A 729 0.69 11.27 -47.49
CA SER A 729 -0.34 11.50 -48.51
C SER A 729 -0.52 12.97 -48.93
N ASP A 730 0.52 13.60 -49.49
CA ASP A 730 0.41 14.93 -50.15
C ASP A 730 1.12 15.00 -51.51
N LYS A 731 0.79 14.05 -52.41
CA LYS A 731 0.93 14.22 -53.89
C LYS A 731 0.29 13.10 -54.72
N ILE A 732 -0.19 13.52 -55.90
CA ILE A 732 -0.49 12.74 -57.11
C ILE A 732 -1.72 11.82 -57.05
N ALA A 733 -2.50 11.85 -58.14
CA ALA A 733 -3.57 10.91 -58.44
C ALA A 733 -3.62 10.62 -59.94
N ASP A 734 -3.83 9.36 -60.33
CA ASP A 734 -4.59 8.98 -61.53
C ASP A 734 -5.13 7.54 -61.39
N LYS A 735 -5.77 7.01 -62.45
CA LYS A 735 -6.91 6.07 -62.34
C LYS A 735 -6.65 4.57 -62.57
N ASN A 736 -7.73 3.83 -62.25
CA ASN A 736 -8.25 2.57 -62.80
C ASN A 736 -8.18 1.29 -61.93
N ASP A 737 -9.18 0.45 -62.24
CA ASP A 737 -9.48 -0.96 -61.93
C ASP A 737 -9.62 -1.45 -60.47
N GLU A 738 -10.35 -2.56 -60.34
CA GLU A 738 -10.92 -3.20 -59.14
C GLU A 738 -10.35 -4.64 -58.96
N PRO A 739 -10.64 -5.40 -57.86
CA PRO A 739 -11.56 -5.13 -56.72
C PRO A 739 -10.90 -5.27 -55.32
N ASN A 740 -11.71 -5.14 -54.26
CA ASN A 740 -11.30 -5.18 -52.85
C ASN A 740 -10.47 -6.42 -52.43
N SER A 741 -9.32 -6.17 -51.80
CA SER A 741 -8.45 -7.16 -51.15
C SER A 741 -9.04 -7.72 -49.85
N LYS A 742 -8.68 -8.97 -49.50
CA LYS A 742 -9.21 -9.69 -48.31
C LYS A 742 -8.09 -10.36 -47.51
N LEU A 743 -8.10 -10.20 -46.19
CA LEU A 743 -7.19 -10.94 -45.31
C LEU A 743 -7.79 -12.31 -44.96
N THR A 744 -7.03 -13.39 -45.18
CA THR A 744 -7.49 -14.78 -44.98
C THR A 744 -6.51 -15.56 -44.12
N ILE A 745 -6.96 -16.08 -42.98
CA ILE A 745 -6.14 -16.85 -42.03
C ILE A 745 -6.61 -18.31 -42.01
N LYS A 746 -5.69 -19.25 -42.28
CA LYS A 746 -5.93 -20.71 -42.34
C LYS A 746 -5.36 -21.40 -41.11
N GLY A 747 -6.05 -22.41 -40.56
CA GLY A 747 -5.54 -23.20 -39.44
C GLY A 747 -6.22 -24.57 -39.24
N PRO A 748 -5.70 -25.43 -38.34
CA PRO A 748 -6.28 -26.75 -38.10
C PRO A 748 -7.72 -26.67 -37.57
N GLY A 749 -8.67 -27.36 -38.21
CA GLY A 749 -10.10 -27.28 -37.89
C GLY A 749 -10.50 -27.73 -36.47
N SER A 750 -9.65 -28.48 -35.77
CA SER A 750 -9.82 -28.80 -34.35
C SER A 750 -9.55 -27.61 -33.42
N TYR A 751 -8.73 -26.64 -33.85
CA TYR A 751 -8.42 -25.42 -33.11
C TYR A 751 -9.45 -24.31 -33.35
N ILE A 752 -9.89 -24.10 -34.60
CA ILE A 752 -10.95 -23.12 -34.90
C ILE A 752 -12.26 -23.49 -34.19
N LYS A 753 -12.58 -24.78 -34.06
CA LYS A 753 -13.72 -25.24 -33.23
C LYS A 753 -13.58 -24.89 -31.74
N LYS A 754 -12.37 -24.89 -31.17
CA LYS A 754 -12.15 -24.48 -29.77
C LYS A 754 -12.31 -22.96 -29.59
N LEU A 755 -11.79 -22.17 -30.52
CA LEU A 755 -12.00 -20.72 -30.55
C LEU A 755 -13.50 -20.37 -30.61
N ILE A 756 -14.25 -20.99 -31.52
CA ILE A 756 -15.71 -20.84 -31.61
C ILE A 756 -16.38 -21.21 -30.28
N GLN A 757 -15.96 -22.30 -29.63
CA GLN A 757 -16.56 -22.71 -28.36
C GLN A 757 -16.30 -21.69 -27.23
N GLN A 758 -15.08 -21.16 -27.12
CA GLN A 758 -14.74 -20.13 -26.13
C GLN A 758 -15.48 -18.79 -26.34
N PHE A 759 -15.86 -18.46 -27.57
CA PHE A 759 -16.65 -17.26 -27.89
C PHE A 759 -18.17 -17.51 -27.91
N SER A 760 -18.64 -18.75 -27.81
CA SER A 760 -20.08 -19.09 -27.81
C SER A 760 -20.70 -19.26 -26.42
N GLU A 761 -19.89 -19.41 -25.38
CA GLU A 761 -20.33 -19.64 -24.00
C GLU A 761 -20.15 -18.35 -23.18
N GLY A 762 -21.11 -17.43 -23.33
CA GLY A 762 -21.26 -16.21 -22.53
C GLY A 762 -21.72 -16.49 -21.08
N PRO A 763 -21.89 -15.44 -20.25
CA PRO A 763 -22.03 -15.59 -18.80
C PRO A 763 -23.31 -16.32 -18.37
N PHE A 764 -23.19 -17.05 -17.25
CA PHE A 764 -24.32 -17.58 -16.49
C PHE A 764 -24.98 -16.44 -15.69
N GLU A 765 -26.10 -15.91 -16.18
CA GLU A 765 -27.01 -15.11 -15.35
C GLU A 765 -27.97 -16.02 -14.57
N ALA A 766 -28.34 -15.59 -13.36
CA ALA A 766 -29.36 -16.25 -12.55
C ALA A 766 -30.70 -15.50 -12.68
N GLU A 767 -31.81 -16.23 -12.77
CA GLU A 767 -33.14 -15.62 -12.90
C GLU A 767 -33.61 -15.02 -11.56
N GLU A 768 -33.62 -13.68 -11.45
CA GLU A 768 -34.39 -13.00 -10.40
C GLU A 768 -35.86 -12.80 -10.82
N THR A 769 -36.71 -13.60 -10.16
CA THR A 769 -38.11 -13.32 -9.78
C THR A 769 -38.81 -12.07 -10.35
N LYS A 770 -39.93 -12.31 -11.04
CA LYS A 770 -41.08 -11.38 -11.05
C LYS A 770 -42.32 -12.05 -10.45
N SER A 771 -42.89 -11.39 -9.44
CA SER A 771 -44.26 -11.53 -8.90
C SER A 771 -44.81 -12.92 -8.56
N GLU A 772 -45.27 -13.09 -7.32
CA GLU A 772 -46.04 -14.25 -6.87
C GLU A 772 -47.39 -14.36 -7.60
N VAL A 773 -47.65 -15.47 -8.30
CA VAL A 773 -48.96 -16.14 -8.51
C VAL A 773 -48.67 -17.60 -8.91
N GLU A 774 -49.63 -18.52 -8.70
CA GLU A 774 -49.66 -19.91 -9.19
C GLU A 774 -48.57 -20.90 -8.71
N LYS A 775 -48.75 -21.38 -7.46
CA LYS A 775 -48.26 -22.72 -7.06
C LYS A 775 -49.19 -23.83 -7.56
N ALA A 776 -48.92 -24.43 -8.72
CA ALA A 776 -49.44 -25.76 -9.09
C ALA A 776 -48.64 -26.40 -10.26
N VAL A 777 -48.80 -27.71 -10.44
CA VAL A 777 -48.36 -28.47 -11.65
C VAL A 777 -46.85 -28.44 -11.96
N THR A 778 -46.01 -29.10 -11.15
CA THR A 778 -44.65 -29.49 -11.62
C THR A 778 -44.11 -30.81 -11.03
N THR A 779 -44.94 -31.62 -10.37
CA THR A 779 -44.49 -32.85 -9.68
C THR A 779 -44.23 -34.05 -10.61
N GLN A 780 -44.55 -33.94 -11.90
CA GLN A 780 -44.51 -35.07 -12.85
C GLN A 780 -43.15 -35.26 -13.54
N THR A 781 -42.39 -34.19 -13.78
CA THR A 781 -41.22 -34.19 -14.69
C THR A 781 -39.91 -34.72 -14.10
N MET A 782 -39.85 -34.94 -12.78
CA MET A 782 -38.68 -35.50 -12.09
C MET A 782 -38.52 -37.01 -12.33
N LYS A 783 -39.64 -37.75 -12.46
CA LYS A 783 -39.63 -39.22 -12.56
C LYS A 783 -39.11 -39.70 -13.91
N ASP A 784 -39.56 -39.07 -14.99
CA ASP A 784 -39.16 -39.41 -16.36
C ASP A 784 -37.67 -39.09 -16.64
N ARG A 785 -37.12 -38.08 -15.94
CA ARG A 785 -35.69 -37.74 -16.02
C ARG A 785 -34.79 -38.79 -15.34
N ALA A 786 -35.24 -39.43 -14.27
CA ALA A 786 -34.48 -40.49 -13.60
C ALA A 786 -34.34 -41.75 -14.50
N ASP A 787 -35.46 -42.21 -15.08
CA ASP A 787 -35.49 -43.37 -15.97
C ASP A 787 -34.64 -43.17 -17.24
N ALA A 788 -34.60 -41.95 -17.77
CA ALA A 788 -33.77 -41.59 -18.92
C ALA A 788 -32.26 -41.65 -18.63
N ILE A 789 -31.84 -41.41 -17.38
CA ILE A 789 -30.44 -41.50 -16.95
C ILE A 789 -30.04 -42.97 -16.74
N CYS A 790 -30.86 -43.75 -16.01
CA CYS A 790 -30.61 -45.17 -15.78
C CYS A 790 -30.47 -45.97 -17.08
N LYS A 791 -31.27 -45.67 -18.11
CA LYS A 791 -31.17 -46.32 -19.44
C LYS A 791 -29.88 -45.98 -20.21
N LYS A 792 -29.23 -44.85 -19.94
CA LYS A 792 -27.93 -44.50 -20.57
C LYS A 792 -26.74 -45.20 -19.90
N CYS A 793 -26.75 -45.36 -18.58
CA CYS A 793 -25.67 -46.01 -17.83
C CYS A 793 -25.45 -47.48 -18.21
N PHE A 794 -26.49 -48.20 -18.65
CA PHE A 794 -26.38 -49.61 -19.05
C PHE A 794 -25.79 -49.84 -20.45
N HIS A 795 -25.61 -48.81 -21.29
CA HIS A 795 -25.11 -49.01 -22.66
C HIS A 795 -23.57 -48.99 -22.80
N TYR A 796 -22.84 -48.59 -21.75
CA TYR A 796 -21.37 -48.44 -21.77
C TYR A 796 -20.59 -49.51 -21.00
N LYS A 797 -21.17 -50.71 -20.81
CA LYS A 797 -20.51 -51.85 -20.13
C LYS A 797 -20.52 -53.12 -20.99
N GLY A 798 -19.84 -53.07 -22.14
CA GLY A 798 -19.84 -54.22 -23.06
C GLY A 798 -18.99 -54.13 -24.33
N ARG A 799 -17.70 -53.75 -24.24
CA ARG A 799 -16.70 -54.03 -25.32
C ARG A 799 -15.21 -53.86 -24.90
N ILE A 800 -14.80 -54.52 -23.82
CA ILE A 800 -13.40 -54.96 -23.63
C ILE A 800 -13.46 -56.45 -23.28
N ASN A 801 -13.12 -57.29 -24.26
CA ASN A 801 -12.72 -58.70 -24.12
C ASN A 801 -12.55 -59.35 -25.52
N LYS A 802 -11.43 -59.04 -26.19
CA LYS A 802 -10.69 -59.94 -27.08
C LYS A 802 -9.32 -59.32 -27.39
#